data_AF-A0A4T0VH77-F1
#
_entry.id   AF-A0A4T0VH77-F1
#
_cell.length_a   1.000
_cell.length_b   1.000
_cell.length_c   1.000
_cell.angle_alpha   90.00
_cell.angle_beta   90.00
_cell.angle_gamma   90.00
#
_symmetry.space_group_name_H-M   'P 1'
#
loop_
_entity.id
_entity.type
_entity.pdbx_description
1 polymer ?
#
loop_
_entity_poly.entity_id
_entity_poly.type
_entity_poly.pdbx_seq_one_letter_code
_entity_poly.pdbx_strand_id
1 'polypeptide(L)'
;MIDTGVDYGHPALGDGMGEGYKIRYGIDLVGDNWQIGDAPRLDPDPYTECTDHGTHVSGIVAGNQSSLGFVGVASEANLEHYRVSGCNRVPIQSDIVIKAVLMAYSRKVDAVSLSLTLNTGPYPDDPLSEVLARISQEGNVLVVVASDTAVVLVRRGGCTFDVKMKNLAARGATYVLIYDNVDQPLFEFDNKFDEILGAGSVTAHVGNELMRALSEGSEVTLMMDSGFRGVPFIKVGENSLPPGQVNGRGSWGPTGLGDSMPSLLAPGQSIWSTIPRSWGGFGTLSGTSMAAPYIAGCAALVKQVHPGLSSSEISRLLTSTARPLNFNDGTNKTYNFLAPVAQQGNGVVDALGAVRTKTALSRSHLAWNDTDFFTGSASFEVQNKGNESAEYNFSHRPAVTVLALSPDGRSITPWTRDNSSSLASEEFLQNLLADRHADVTISPQSLRIGPGETALVRVTADIKTLDDLRSRCPLYSGFIYVNDGGSDDGLTISYMGIGCSMRRMVVMPPGWNKTFVTAATTKQAEGESYDAIPISPNTTFLLQGHQTPKMYLNTSTLLPTLNVELAMFSRALTVEVFPAAAADDDRGVSVFSPDQAAKPGGFGRSTTNLITWSGQLENGSWADEGLYKFKVCALRAWERTSGPQAQKDCVVTAPFGIEYDG
;
A
#
# COMPACT_ATOMS: atom_id res chain seq x y z
N MET A 1 -3.75 -18.97 0.72
CA MET A 1 -2.66 -17.99 0.94
C MET A 1 -1.89 -17.85 -0.36
N ILE A 2 -1.71 -16.64 -0.84
CA ILE A 2 -0.86 -16.34 -2.00
C ILE A 2 0.18 -15.34 -1.49
N ASP A 3 1.41 -15.81 -1.27
CA ASP A 3 2.37 -15.14 -0.39
C ASP A 3 3.84 -15.53 -0.71
N THR A 4 4.80 -15.24 0.18
CA THR A 4 6.24 -15.45 -0.02
C THR A 4 6.72 -16.90 0.15
N GLY A 5 5.90 -17.78 0.72
CA GLY A 5 6.19 -19.20 1.00
C GLY A 5 5.84 -19.57 2.45
N VAL A 6 5.93 -20.86 2.81
CA VAL A 6 5.50 -21.30 4.16
C VAL A 6 6.32 -22.45 4.72
N ASP A 7 6.73 -22.32 5.99
CA ASP A 7 7.20 -23.47 6.79
C ASP A 7 5.99 -24.32 7.21
N TYR A 8 5.47 -25.14 6.31
CA TYR A 8 4.33 -26.03 6.58
C TYR A 8 4.63 -27.08 7.66
N GLY A 9 5.91 -27.33 7.95
CA GLY A 9 6.32 -28.22 9.04
C GLY A 9 6.21 -27.58 10.43
N HIS A 10 5.71 -26.34 10.54
CA HIS A 10 5.42 -25.72 11.83
C HIS A 10 4.26 -26.44 12.55
N PRO A 11 4.35 -26.77 13.86
CA PRO A 11 3.30 -27.52 14.56
C PRO A 11 1.92 -26.85 14.52
N ALA A 12 1.86 -25.54 14.77
CA ALA A 12 0.60 -24.78 14.63
C ALA A 12 0.00 -24.82 13.21
N LEU A 13 0.79 -25.13 12.17
CA LEU A 13 0.34 -25.26 10.78
C LEU A 13 0.12 -26.72 10.35
N GLY A 14 0.26 -27.68 11.28
CA GLY A 14 -0.09 -29.09 11.10
C GLY A 14 1.07 -30.06 10.85
N ASP A 15 2.32 -29.64 11.05
CA ASP A 15 3.52 -30.49 10.92
C ASP A 15 3.71 -31.14 9.52
N GLY A 16 3.15 -30.56 8.45
CA GLY A 16 3.31 -31.08 7.09
C GLY A 16 2.32 -30.51 6.07
N MET A 17 2.40 -31.07 4.86
CA MET A 17 1.58 -30.68 3.70
C MET A 17 1.07 -31.93 2.94
N GLY A 18 -0.17 -31.86 2.45
CA GLY A 18 -0.79 -32.91 1.62
C GLY A 18 -2.11 -33.42 2.17
N GLU A 19 -2.51 -34.63 1.77
CA GLU A 19 -3.73 -35.26 2.26
C GLU A 19 -3.64 -35.56 3.77
N GLY A 20 -4.69 -35.22 4.52
CA GLY A 20 -4.71 -35.31 5.99
C GLY A 20 -4.02 -34.15 6.73
N TYR A 21 -3.26 -33.30 6.03
CA TYR A 21 -2.61 -32.12 6.62
C TYR A 21 -3.45 -30.86 6.48
N LYS A 22 -3.25 -29.93 7.43
CA LYS A 22 -3.90 -28.60 7.43
C LYS A 22 -3.55 -27.79 6.19
N ILE A 23 -2.30 -27.81 5.73
CA ILE A 23 -1.92 -27.28 4.42
C ILE A 23 -2.16 -28.40 3.40
N ARG A 24 -3.38 -28.44 2.84
CA ARG A 24 -3.84 -29.55 1.97
C ARG A 24 -3.26 -29.51 0.55
N TYR A 25 -2.63 -28.40 0.17
CA TYR A 25 -2.01 -28.18 -1.14
C TYR A 25 -1.00 -27.03 -1.08
N GLY A 26 0.07 -27.16 -1.86
CA GLY A 26 1.07 -26.12 -2.02
C GLY A 26 1.63 -26.10 -3.44
N ILE A 27 2.09 -24.93 -3.88
CA ILE A 27 2.89 -24.77 -5.09
C ILE A 27 3.77 -23.51 -5.01
N ASP A 28 4.98 -23.59 -5.56
CA ASP A 28 5.84 -22.46 -5.89
C ASP A 28 5.75 -22.14 -7.39
N LEU A 29 5.56 -20.86 -7.70
CA LEU A 29 5.41 -20.31 -9.04
C LEU A 29 6.69 -19.64 -9.58
N VAL A 30 7.73 -19.52 -8.74
CA VAL A 30 8.93 -18.72 -8.99
C VAL A 30 10.22 -19.47 -8.63
N GLY A 31 10.33 -20.05 -7.43
CA GLY A 31 11.58 -20.56 -6.86
C GLY A 31 12.44 -19.48 -6.20
N ASP A 32 13.39 -19.89 -5.36
CA ASP A 32 14.19 -18.97 -4.52
C ASP A 32 14.95 -17.91 -5.32
N ASN A 33 15.47 -18.29 -6.49
CA ASN A 33 16.44 -17.50 -7.26
C ASN A 33 15.82 -16.63 -8.38
N TRP A 34 14.50 -16.64 -8.53
CA TRP A 34 13.75 -16.05 -9.64
C TRP A 34 14.04 -14.56 -9.89
N GLN A 35 14.09 -14.15 -11.16
CA GLN A 35 14.32 -12.78 -11.65
C GLN A 35 13.23 -12.29 -12.60
N ILE A 36 13.08 -10.97 -12.75
CA ILE A 36 12.12 -10.36 -13.69
C ILE A 36 12.47 -10.77 -15.13
N GLY A 37 11.56 -11.54 -15.75
CA GLY A 37 11.71 -12.10 -17.10
C GLY A 37 11.90 -13.62 -17.13
N ASP A 38 12.16 -14.26 -15.98
CA ASP A 38 12.22 -15.72 -15.89
C ASP A 38 10.82 -16.34 -16.05
N ALA A 39 10.75 -17.45 -16.78
CA ALA A 39 9.51 -18.20 -16.96
C ALA A 39 9.01 -18.76 -15.60
N PRO A 40 7.69 -18.75 -15.32
CA PRO A 40 7.19 -19.21 -14.03
C PRO A 40 7.44 -20.70 -13.81
N ARG A 41 8.28 -21.04 -12.83
CA ARG A 41 8.51 -22.42 -12.37
C ARG A 41 7.22 -22.98 -11.80
N LEU A 42 6.97 -24.28 -11.92
CA LEU A 42 5.84 -24.94 -11.26
C LEU A 42 6.39 -26.08 -10.41
N ASP A 43 6.65 -25.79 -9.14
CA ASP A 43 7.19 -26.75 -8.17
C ASP A 43 6.11 -27.08 -7.12
N PRO A 44 5.75 -28.35 -6.88
CA PRO A 44 4.69 -28.72 -5.93
C PRO A 44 5.09 -28.56 -4.45
N ASP A 45 6.07 -27.71 -4.15
CA ASP A 45 6.59 -27.42 -2.82
C ASP A 45 6.70 -25.90 -2.60
N PRO A 46 5.88 -25.28 -1.73
CA PRO A 46 5.92 -23.87 -1.39
C PRO A 46 6.85 -23.56 -0.20
N TYR A 47 7.67 -24.54 0.25
CA TYR A 47 8.52 -24.40 1.43
C TYR A 47 9.49 -23.23 1.32
N THR A 48 9.65 -22.49 2.40
CA THR A 48 10.77 -21.55 2.54
C THR A 48 11.05 -21.22 4.00
N GLU A 49 12.31 -20.87 4.28
CA GLU A 49 12.76 -20.28 5.55
C GLU A 49 13.57 -18.98 5.36
N CYS A 50 13.66 -18.46 4.13
CA CYS A 50 14.33 -17.18 3.85
C CYS A 50 13.44 -15.94 4.15
N THR A 51 12.20 -16.19 4.56
CA THR A 51 11.15 -15.20 4.83
C THR A 51 10.17 -15.78 5.85
N ASP A 52 9.72 -14.93 6.76
CA ASP A 52 8.74 -15.22 7.80
C ASP A 52 7.29 -14.98 7.36
N HIS A 53 7.10 -13.98 6.49
CA HIS A 53 5.83 -13.38 6.13
C HIS A 53 4.71 -14.38 5.78
N GLY A 54 4.91 -15.26 4.79
CA GLY A 54 3.89 -16.25 4.39
C GLY A 54 3.57 -17.30 5.46
N THR A 55 4.53 -17.60 6.34
CA THR A 55 4.31 -18.43 7.54
C THR A 55 3.49 -17.67 8.59
N HIS A 56 3.71 -16.37 8.74
CA HIS A 56 3.00 -15.51 9.71
C HIS A 56 1.53 -15.31 9.37
N VAL A 57 1.23 -14.96 8.11
CA VAL A 57 -0.15 -14.80 7.65
C VAL A 57 -0.93 -16.12 7.68
N SER A 58 -0.26 -17.25 7.42
CA SER A 58 -0.89 -18.59 7.50
C SER A 58 -1.34 -18.92 8.93
N GLY A 59 -0.54 -18.55 9.94
CA GLY A 59 -0.90 -18.69 11.35
C GLY A 59 -2.10 -17.84 11.76
N ILE A 60 -2.19 -16.60 11.26
CA ILE A 60 -3.32 -15.69 11.56
C ILE A 60 -4.64 -16.27 11.04
N VAL A 61 -4.65 -16.85 9.83
CA VAL A 61 -5.87 -17.47 9.28
C VAL A 61 -6.26 -18.71 10.09
N ALA A 62 -5.38 -19.71 10.19
CA ALA A 62 -5.78 -21.06 10.58
C ALA A 62 -4.78 -21.81 11.46
N GLY A 63 -3.83 -21.13 12.09
CA GLY A 63 -2.91 -21.79 13.02
C GLY A 63 -3.63 -22.32 14.27
N ASN A 64 -3.20 -23.46 14.80
CA ASN A 64 -3.70 -23.98 16.07
C ASN A 64 -2.56 -24.59 16.90
N GLN A 65 -2.13 -23.89 17.94
CA GLN A 65 -1.24 -24.42 18.97
C GLN A 65 -1.77 -23.99 20.33
N SER A 66 -3.00 -24.45 20.62
CA SER A 66 -3.75 -24.14 21.84
C SER A 66 -2.99 -24.43 23.14
N SER A 67 -2.00 -25.34 23.12
CA SER A 67 -1.09 -25.61 24.25
C SER A 67 -0.16 -24.45 24.63
N LEU A 68 0.05 -23.49 23.71
CA LEU A 68 0.74 -22.21 23.94
C LEU A 68 -0.24 -21.02 23.97
N GLY A 69 -1.56 -21.27 24.01
CA GLY A 69 -2.60 -20.24 23.93
C GLY A 69 -2.75 -19.60 22.55
N PHE A 70 -2.13 -20.14 21.50
CA PHE A 70 -2.18 -19.59 20.14
C PHE A 70 -3.25 -20.26 19.28
N VAL A 71 -4.18 -19.47 18.74
CA VAL A 71 -5.28 -19.91 17.88
C VAL A 71 -5.54 -18.82 16.83
N GLY A 72 -5.45 -19.18 15.54
CA GLY A 72 -5.82 -18.34 14.40
C GLY A 72 -7.34 -18.24 14.22
N VAL A 73 -7.80 -17.24 13.46
CA VAL A 73 -9.22 -16.84 13.40
C VAL A 73 -10.16 -17.98 13.00
N ALA A 74 -9.76 -18.81 12.04
CA ALA A 74 -10.45 -20.01 11.60
C ALA A 74 -9.56 -21.25 11.80
N SER A 75 -9.24 -21.57 13.06
CA SER A 75 -8.27 -22.61 13.46
C SER A 75 -8.48 -23.99 12.85
N GLU A 76 -9.72 -24.35 12.47
CA GLU A 76 -10.06 -25.65 11.88
C GLU A 76 -10.17 -25.62 10.34
N ALA A 77 -9.84 -24.48 9.71
CA ALA A 77 -9.77 -24.37 8.26
C ALA A 77 -8.54 -25.10 7.68
N ASN A 78 -8.70 -25.60 6.46
CA ASN A 78 -7.62 -26.11 5.63
C ASN A 78 -7.06 -24.97 4.75
N LEU A 79 -5.75 -24.90 4.64
CA LEU A 79 -5.04 -23.92 3.83
C LEU A 79 -4.59 -24.52 2.50
N GLU A 80 -4.53 -23.69 1.46
CA GLU A 80 -3.71 -23.92 0.28
C GLU A 80 -2.69 -22.78 0.17
N HIS A 81 -1.44 -23.07 -0.20
CA HIS A 81 -0.38 -22.07 -0.30
C HIS A 81 0.18 -21.95 -1.71
N TYR A 82 0.26 -20.71 -2.22
CA TYR A 82 0.82 -20.38 -3.52
C TYR A 82 1.97 -19.39 -3.30
N ARG A 83 3.21 -19.85 -3.50
CA ARG A 83 4.40 -19.02 -3.35
C ARG A 83 4.63 -18.22 -4.64
N VAL A 84 4.68 -16.89 -4.50
CA VAL A 84 4.80 -15.92 -5.62
C VAL A 84 5.97 -14.95 -5.48
N SER A 85 6.83 -15.13 -4.47
CA SER A 85 8.07 -14.39 -4.29
C SER A 85 9.23 -15.33 -3.97
N GLY A 86 10.36 -15.14 -4.66
CA GLY A 86 11.63 -15.79 -4.33
C GLY A 86 12.35 -15.10 -3.16
N CYS A 87 13.48 -15.66 -2.75
CA CYS A 87 14.32 -15.12 -1.66
C CYS A 87 15.06 -13.84 -2.07
N ASN A 88 15.30 -13.64 -3.37
CA ASN A 88 16.10 -12.53 -3.92
C ASN A 88 15.45 -11.13 -3.83
N ARG A 89 14.33 -10.98 -3.08
CA ARG A 89 13.61 -9.71 -2.85
C ARG A 89 13.21 -8.94 -4.11
N VAL A 90 13.05 -9.65 -5.22
CA VAL A 90 12.62 -9.11 -6.52
C VAL A 90 11.13 -8.70 -6.43
N PRO A 91 10.71 -7.55 -7.02
CA PRO A 91 9.32 -7.14 -7.05
C PRO A 91 8.37 -8.23 -7.62
N ILE A 92 7.28 -8.50 -6.90
CA ILE A 92 6.28 -9.50 -7.30
C ILE A 92 5.54 -9.02 -8.56
N GLN A 93 5.44 -9.89 -9.56
CA GLN A 93 4.78 -9.59 -10.83
C GLN A 93 3.29 -9.96 -10.80
N SER A 94 2.46 -9.11 -11.41
CA SER A 94 1.00 -9.27 -11.40
C SER A 94 0.52 -10.50 -12.17
N ASP A 95 1.25 -10.99 -13.17
CA ASP A 95 0.91 -12.19 -13.95
C ASP A 95 1.09 -13.48 -13.14
N ILE A 96 2.17 -13.57 -12.34
CA ILE A 96 2.38 -14.63 -11.35
C ILE A 96 1.22 -14.67 -10.35
N VAL A 97 0.77 -13.50 -9.89
CA VAL A 97 -0.36 -13.37 -8.96
C VAL A 97 -1.68 -13.76 -9.62
N ILE A 98 -1.97 -13.27 -10.83
CA ILE A 98 -3.14 -13.69 -11.64
C ILE A 98 -3.17 -15.21 -11.78
N LYS A 99 -2.03 -15.83 -12.11
CA LYS A 99 -1.89 -17.29 -12.23
C LYS A 99 -2.18 -18.01 -10.90
N ALA A 100 -1.64 -17.52 -9.78
CA ALA A 100 -1.93 -18.07 -8.45
C ALA A 100 -3.42 -17.99 -8.08
N VAL A 101 -4.06 -16.84 -8.33
CA VAL A 101 -5.49 -16.64 -8.04
C VAL A 101 -6.37 -17.51 -8.92
N LEU A 102 -6.08 -17.63 -10.22
CA LEU A 102 -6.79 -18.52 -11.14
C LEU A 102 -6.65 -19.99 -10.74
N MET A 103 -5.48 -20.42 -10.26
CA MET A 103 -5.29 -21.78 -9.72
C MET A 103 -6.12 -22.00 -8.45
N ALA A 104 -6.09 -21.07 -7.48
CA ALA A 104 -6.89 -21.15 -6.26
C ALA A 104 -8.41 -21.17 -6.56
N TYR A 105 -8.87 -20.34 -7.49
CA TYR A 105 -10.25 -20.33 -7.98
C TYR A 105 -10.65 -21.68 -8.62
N SER A 106 -9.80 -22.24 -9.50
CA SER A 106 -10.06 -23.54 -10.13
C SER A 106 -10.18 -24.69 -9.11
N ARG A 107 -9.48 -24.56 -7.98
CA ARG A 107 -9.49 -25.50 -6.84
C ARG A 107 -10.57 -25.20 -5.79
N LYS A 108 -11.45 -24.23 -6.08
CA LYS A 108 -12.66 -23.89 -5.31
C LYS A 108 -12.40 -23.60 -3.82
N VAL A 109 -11.36 -22.81 -3.53
CA VAL A 109 -11.14 -22.29 -2.17
C VAL A 109 -12.21 -21.25 -1.81
N ASP A 110 -12.66 -21.21 -0.56
CA ASP A 110 -13.69 -20.26 -0.09
C ASP A 110 -13.18 -18.81 0.03
N ALA A 111 -11.88 -18.64 0.30
CA ALA A 111 -11.24 -17.33 0.45
C ALA A 111 -9.76 -17.35 0.04
N VAL A 112 -9.28 -16.19 -0.40
CA VAL A 112 -7.90 -15.92 -0.81
C VAL A 112 -7.39 -14.71 -0.01
N SER A 113 -6.17 -14.81 0.51
CA SER A 113 -5.41 -13.69 1.08
C SER A 113 -4.16 -13.49 0.23
N LEU A 114 -3.88 -12.23 -0.11
CA LEU A 114 -2.83 -11.75 -1.01
C LEU A 114 -2.01 -10.64 -0.29
N SER A 115 -1.35 -10.95 0.83
CA SER A 115 -0.69 -9.93 1.67
C SER A 115 0.61 -9.38 1.04
N LEU A 116 0.51 -8.77 -0.15
CA LEU A 116 1.64 -8.52 -1.06
C LEU A 116 1.67 -7.07 -1.55
N THR A 117 2.84 -6.44 -1.52
CA THR A 117 3.08 -5.22 -2.31
C THR A 117 3.09 -5.59 -3.79
N LEU A 118 2.26 -4.95 -4.59
CA LEU A 118 2.21 -5.16 -6.05
C LEU A 118 2.42 -3.84 -6.79
N ASN A 119 3.06 -3.90 -7.96
CA ASN A 119 3.33 -2.72 -8.80
C ASN A 119 2.12 -2.33 -9.69
N THR A 120 0.89 -2.53 -9.19
CA THR A 120 -0.37 -2.32 -9.90
C THR A 120 -0.97 -0.94 -9.62
N GLY A 121 -1.38 -0.24 -10.68
CA GLY A 121 -2.03 1.08 -10.59
C GLY A 121 -3.20 1.12 -9.59
N PRO A 122 -3.54 2.27 -8.97
CA PRO A 122 -4.69 2.41 -8.08
C PRO A 122 -5.99 2.59 -8.90
N TYR A 123 -6.12 1.83 -9.98
CA TYR A 123 -7.17 1.86 -10.98
C TYR A 123 -7.77 0.44 -11.12
N PRO A 124 -9.11 0.28 -11.11
CA PRO A 124 -9.74 -1.02 -11.19
C PRO A 124 -9.70 -1.67 -12.58
N ASP A 125 -9.24 -0.95 -13.62
CA ASP A 125 -9.09 -1.47 -15.00
C ASP A 125 -7.70 -2.08 -15.28
N ASP A 126 -6.85 -2.28 -14.25
CA ASP A 126 -5.64 -3.09 -14.37
C ASP A 126 -5.96 -4.61 -14.51
N PRO A 127 -5.15 -5.41 -15.23
CA PRO A 127 -5.45 -6.82 -15.49
C PRO A 127 -5.62 -7.70 -14.25
N LEU A 128 -4.94 -7.38 -13.14
CA LEU A 128 -5.15 -8.10 -11.88
C LEU A 128 -6.45 -7.66 -11.23
N SER A 129 -6.70 -6.34 -11.08
CA SER A 129 -7.97 -5.84 -10.52
C SER A 129 -9.19 -6.39 -11.26
N GLU A 130 -9.17 -6.45 -12.59
CA GLU A 130 -10.25 -7.03 -13.40
C GLU A 130 -10.43 -8.54 -13.14
N VAL A 131 -9.33 -9.31 -13.00
CA VAL A 131 -9.40 -10.74 -12.64
C VAL A 131 -9.94 -10.93 -11.22
N LEU A 132 -9.50 -10.11 -10.25
CA LEU A 132 -10.00 -10.16 -8.88
C LEU A 132 -11.49 -9.77 -8.80
N ALA A 133 -11.90 -8.75 -9.56
CA ALA A 133 -13.28 -8.29 -9.63
C ALA A 133 -14.20 -9.38 -10.20
N ARG A 134 -13.82 -10.02 -11.32
CA ARG A 134 -14.58 -11.14 -11.90
C ARG A 134 -14.66 -12.34 -10.97
N ILE A 135 -13.54 -12.74 -10.35
CA ILE A 135 -13.53 -13.88 -9.41
C ILE A 135 -14.35 -13.58 -8.15
N SER A 136 -14.42 -12.33 -7.72
CA SER A 136 -15.27 -11.89 -6.61
C SER A 136 -16.76 -11.80 -6.99
N GLN A 137 -17.11 -11.49 -8.25
CA GLN A 137 -18.50 -11.36 -8.73
C GLN A 137 -19.11 -12.68 -9.21
N GLU A 138 -18.35 -13.48 -9.98
CA GLU A 138 -18.79 -14.74 -10.60
C GLU A 138 -18.40 -15.97 -9.76
N GLY A 139 -17.43 -15.83 -8.86
CA GLY A 139 -16.93 -16.89 -7.98
C GLY A 139 -17.37 -16.73 -6.54
N ASN A 140 -17.59 -17.86 -5.85
CA ASN A 140 -17.85 -17.90 -4.41
C ASN A 140 -16.56 -17.71 -3.57
N VAL A 141 -15.69 -16.77 -3.95
CA VAL A 141 -14.34 -16.59 -3.39
C VAL A 141 -14.09 -15.12 -3.03
N LEU A 142 -13.59 -14.85 -1.81
CA LEU A 142 -13.22 -13.49 -1.33
C LEU A 142 -11.70 -13.23 -1.42
N VAL A 143 -11.24 -11.96 -1.52
CA VAL A 143 -9.83 -11.55 -1.77
C VAL A 143 -9.39 -10.29 -0.95
N VAL A 144 -8.13 -10.17 -0.46
CA VAL A 144 -7.60 -9.09 0.48
C VAL A 144 -6.04 -8.82 0.37
N VAL A 145 -5.45 -7.58 0.57
CA VAL A 145 -4.06 -7.12 0.09
C VAL A 145 -3.12 -6.18 1.02
N ALA A 146 -1.74 -6.06 0.88
CA ALA A 146 -0.71 -5.35 1.82
C ALA A 146 0.83 -4.94 1.43
N SER A 147 1.91 -4.77 2.33
CA SER A 147 3.38 -4.25 2.08
C SER A 147 4.65 -4.34 3.12
N ASP A 148 5.99 -3.99 2.79
CA ASP A 148 7.20 -3.34 3.60
C ASP A 148 8.82 -3.56 3.32
N THR A 149 9.90 -3.14 4.13
CA THR A 149 11.41 -2.80 3.76
C THR A 149 12.81 -3.20 4.57
N ALA A 150 13.99 -2.41 4.70
CA ALA A 150 15.49 -2.83 4.98
C ALA A 150 16.68 -1.88 5.65
N VAL A 151 18.05 -2.24 5.75
CA VAL A 151 19.23 -1.74 6.71
C VAL A 151 20.83 -1.77 6.30
N VAL A 152 21.90 -1.12 6.99
CA VAL A 152 23.46 -1.02 6.69
C VAL A 152 24.61 -0.94 7.90
N LEU A 153 25.97 -0.60 7.77
CA LEU A 153 27.22 -0.90 8.70
C LEU A 153 28.65 -0.07 8.64
N VAL A 154 29.59 0.02 9.69
CA VAL A 154 31.05 0.60 9.79
C VAL A 154 32.01 0.31 11.07
N ARG A 155 33.27 0.90 11.23
CA ARG A 155 34.31 0.80 12.38
C ARG A 155 34.72 2.12 13.14
N ARG A 156 35.02 2.06 14.46
CA ARG A 156 35.65 3.09 15.37
C ARG A 156 37.14 3.41 15.10
N GLY A 157 37.57 4.64 15.43
CA GLY A 157 38.97 5.07 15.44
C GLY A 157 39.40 5.92 14.23
N GLY A 158 40.57 6.58 14.34
CA GLY A 158 41.13 7.47 13.31
C GLY A 158 40.51 8.87 13.25
N CYS A 159 39.18 8.95 13.28
CA CYS A 159 38.40 10.19 13.38
C CYS A 159 37.19 10.01 14.31
N THR A 160 36.54 11.11 14.70
CA THR A 160 35.38 11.10 15.62
C THR A 160 34.15 10.43 15.00
N PHE A 161 33.22 9.95 15.84
CA PHE A 161 31.97 9.31 15.38
C PHE A 161 31.13 10.24 14.52
N ASP A 162 30.97 11.51 14.92
CA ASP A 162 30.20 12.49 14.15
C ASP A 162 30.74 12.66 12.71
N VAL A 163 32.07 12.65 12.54
CA VAL A 163 32.73 12.72 11.22
C VAL A 163 32.57 11.40 10.43
N LYS A 164 32.41 10.25 11.10
CA LYS A 164 32.11 8.98 10.42
C LYS A 164 30.66 8.92 9.95
N MET A 165 29.70 9.24 10.82
CA MET A 165 28.27 9.23 10.52
C MET A 165 27.95 10.20 9.38
N LYS A 166 28.46 11.44 9.43
CA LYS A 166 28.33 12.42 8.33
C LYS A 166 28.80 11.88 6.97
N ASN A 167 29.88 11.09 6.96
CA ASN A 167 30.44 10.52 5.74
C ASN A 167 29.69 9.27 5.21
N LEU A 168 28.75 8.71 5.99
CA LEU A 168 27.89 7.59 5.61
C LEU A 168 26.48 8.06 5.24
N ALA A 169 25.97 9.07 5.96
CA ALA A 169 24.79 9.85 5.61
C ALA A 169 24.93 10.41 4.19
N ALA A 170 26.04 11.11 3.91
CA ALA A 170 26.41 11.60 2.57
C ALA A 170 26.78 10.51 1.54
N ARG A 171 26.42 9.24 1.82
CA ARG A 171 26.50 8.08 0.92
C ARG A 171 25.22 7.23 0.95
N GLY A 172 24.10 7.78 1.43
CA GLY A 172 22.77 7.16 1.37
C GLY A 172 22.51 6.05 2.40
N ALA A 173 23.35 5.90 3.43
CA ALA A 173 23.20 4.82 4.41
C ALA A 173 22.15 5.16 5.49
N THR A 174 20.92 4.69 5.33
CA THR A 174 19.81 4.95 6.26
C THR A 174 19.89 4.23 7.61
N TYR A 175 20.80 3.27 7.81
CA TYR A 175 21.04 2.61 9.11
C TYR A 175 22.52 2.22 9.25
N VAL A 176 23.19 2.41 10.41
CA VAL A 176 24.65 2.20 10.56
C VAL A 176 25.11 1.59 11.90
N LEU A 177 25.85 0.47 11.84
CA LEU A 177 26.51 -0.15 13.02
C LEU A 177 27.97 0.32 13.17
N ILE A 178 28.51 0.47 14.39
CA ILE A 178 29.92 0.84 14.62
C ILE A 178 30.64 -0.15 15.56
N TYR A 179 31.76 -0.75 15.13
CA TYR A 179 32.54 -1.65 15.99
C TYR A 179 33.79 -1.03 16.64
N ASP A 180 34.14 -1.48 17.85
CA ASP A 180 35.22 -0.91 18.69
C ASP A 180 36.66 -1.19 18.19
N ASN A 181 37.66 -0.49 18.74
CA ASN A 181 39.09 -0.69 18.49
C ASN A 181 39.86 -1.27 19.69
N VAL A 182 39.22 -1.43 20.84
CA VAL A 182 39.68 -2.23 22.00
C VAL A 182 38.49 -2.99 22.58
N ASP A 183 38.73 -4.17 23.17
CA ASP A 183 37.64 -5.07 23.59
C ASP A 183 37.20 -4.75 25.03
N GLN A 184 35.99 -4.20 25.14
CA GLN A 184 35.41 -3.60 26.36
C GLN A 184 33.87 -3.62 26.25
N PRO A 185 33.11 -3.26 27.30
CA PRO A 185 31.65 -3.12 27.22
C PRO A 185 31.20 -2.17 26.11
N LEU A 186 29.98 -2.37 25.60
CA LEU A 186 29.42 -1.55 24.52
C LEU A 186 29.42 -0.06 24.88
N PHE A 187 29.80 0.77 23.91
CA PHE A 187 29.80 2.22 24.04
C PHE A 187 28.55 2.81 23.39
N GLU A 188 27.93 3.77 24.07
CA GLU A 188 26.90 4.63 23.52
C GLU A 188 27.53 5.76 22.69
N PHE A 189 26.81 6.19 21.65
CA PHE A 189 27.12 7.37 20.86
C PHE A 189 25.81 7.90 20.27
N ASP A 190 25.59 9.21 20.27
CA ASP A 190 24.40 9.76 19.63
C ASP A 190 24.57 9.69 18.11
N ASN A 191 23.52 9.30 17.38
CA ASN A 191 23.40 9.72 16.00
C ASN A 191 22.94 11.19 15.96
N LYS A 192 23.56 12.00 15.09
CA LYS A 192 23.34 13.45 14.95
C LYS A 192 23.18 13.87 13.49
N PHE A 193 22.80 12.91 12.64
CA PHE A 193 22.70 13.03 11.19
C PHE A 193 21.38 12.40 10.77
N ASP A 194 20.44 13.25 10.39
CA ASP A 194 19.01 12.91 10.22
C ASP A 194 18.77 11.94 9.06
N GLU A 195 19.75 11.79 8.16
CA GLU A 195 19.75 10.84 7.05
C GLU A 195 19.92 9.37 7.50
N ILE A 196 20.27 9.13 8.79
CA ILE A 196 20.48 7.79 9.35
C ILE A 196 19.40 7.49 10.42
N LEU A 197 18.42 6.67 10.04
CA LEU A 197 17.22 6.33 10.79
C LEU A 197 17.46 5.39 11.99
N GLY A 198 18.65 4.77 12.10
CA GLY A 198 19.02 3.97 13.27
C GLY A 198 20.49 3.57 13.28
N ALA A 199 21.09 3.49 14.47
CA ALA A 199 22.50 3.15 14.64
C ALA A 199 22.76 2.35 15.94
N GLY A 200 23.86 1.60 16.00
CA GLY A 200 24.23 0.80 17.17
C GLY A 200 25.71 0.41 17.20
N SER A 201 26.20 -0.17 18.30
CA SER A 201 27.62 -0.55 18.47
C SER A 201 27.85 -2.03 18.76
N VAL A 202 29.05 -2.54 18.43
CA VAL A 202 29.53 -3.89 18.80
C VAL A 202 31.00 -3.88 19.23
N THR A 203 31.46 -4.93 19.94
CA THR A 203 32.82 -5.00 20.48
C THR A 203 33.90 -5.19 19.40
N ALA A 204 35.16 -4.97 19.77
CA ALA A 204 36.29 -5.07 18.85
C ALA A 204 36.47 -6.51 18.32
N HIS A 205 36.29 -7.53 19.17
CA HIS A 205 36.36 -8.93 18.77
C HIS A 205 35.31 -9.26 17.70
N VAL A 206 34.05 -8.91 17.92
CA VAL A 206 32.94 -9.17 16.98
C VAL A 206 33.19 -8.48 15.63
N GLY A 207 33.55 -7.20 15.64
CA GLY A 207 33.76 -6.46 14.40
C GLY A 207 35.01 -6.87 13.62
N ASN A 208 36.06 -7.34 14.30
CA ASN A 208 37.21 -7.95 13.62
C ASN A 208 36.82 -9.28 12.94
N GLU A 209 35.98 -10.11 13.56
CA GLU A 209 35.48 -11.35 12.91
C GLU A 209 34.54 -11.06 11.73
N LEU A 210 33.64 -10.07 11.84
CA LEU A 210 32.79 -9.64 10.73
C LEU A 210 33.63 -9.12 9.54
N MET A 211 34.65 -8.31 9.80
CA MET A 211 35.58 -7.84 8.76
C MET A 211 36.44 -8.97 8.19
N ARG A 212 36.82 -9.97 9.01
CA ARG A 212 37.55 -11.14 8.54
C ARG A 212 36.70 -11.94 7.54
N ALA A 213 35.45 -12.27 7.90
CA ALA A 213 34.51 -12.96 7.01
C ALA A 213 34.25 -12.18 5.70
N LEU A 214 34.02 -10.86 5.77
CA LEU A 214 33.89 -10.00 4.59
C LEU A 214 35.15 -10.00 3.72
N SER A 215 36.35 -9.98 4.32
CA SER A 215 37.63 -10.03 3.59
C SER A 215 37.96 -11.39 2.99
N GLU A 216 37.40 -12.46 3.57
CA GLU A 216 37.44 -13.84 3.05
C GLU A 216 36.36 -14.08 1.96
N GLY A 217 35.61 -13.04 1.58
CA GLY A 217 34.61 -13.08 0.50
C GLY A 217 33.24 -13.62 0.90
N SER A 218 32.97 -13.78 2.21
CA SER A 218 31.67 -14.24 2.71
C SER A 218 30.64 -13.10 2.72
N GLU A 219 29.39 -13.41 2.34
CA GLU A 219 28.26 -12.52 2.58
C GLU A 219 27.98 -12.43 4.09
N VAL A 220 27.80 -11.22 4.61
CA VAL A 220 27.55 -10.96 6.04
C VAL A 220 26.28 -10.13 6.20
N THR A 221 25.14 -10.81 6.31
CA THR A 221 23.83 -10.19 6.56
C THR A 221 23.75 -9.68 7.99
N LEU A 222 23.48 -8.38 8.19
CA LEU A 222 23.39 -7.76 9.51
C LEU A 222 21.94 -7.43 9.89
N MET A 223 21.37 -8.20 10.81
CA MET A 223 20.05 -7.95 11.39
C MET A 223 20.14 -6.93 12.54
N MET A 224 19.82 -5.66 12.27
CA MET A 224 19.61 -4.64 13.31
C MET A 224 18.26 -4.78 14.00
N ASP A 225 17.99 -5.95 14.58
CA ASP A 225 17.05 -6.01 15.69
C ASP A 225 17.78 -5.59 16.98
N SER A 226 17.04 -4.88 17.82
CA SER A 226 17.24 -4.74 19.27
C SER A 226 17.40 -6.05 20.08
N GLY A 227 17.46 -7.20 19.41
CA GLY A 227 17.37 -8.54 19.96
C GLY A 227 18.13 -9.61 19.18
N PHE A 228 18.96 -9.25 18.18
CA PHE A 228 20.00 -10.19 17.77
C PHE A 228 21.02 -10.32 18.90
N ARG A 229 20.92 -11.41 19.69
CA ARG A 229 21.90 -12.52 19.72
C ARG A 229 21.19 -13.83 20.07
N GLY A 230 21.66 -14.93 19.46
CA GLY A 230 21.05 -16.26 19.51
C GLY A 230 21.04 -16.95 20.88
N VAL A 231 20.13 -16.52 21.74
CA VAL A 231 19.25 -17.42 22.51
C VAL A 231 17.83 -16.92 22.24
N PRO A 232 16.81 -17.77 22.06
CA PRO A 232 15.42 -17.30 22.02
C PRO A 232 15.01 -16.76 23.40
N PHE A 233 15.35 -15.49 23.67
CA PHE A 233 14.87 -14.77 24.84
C PHE A 233 13.55 -14.09 24.47
N ILE A 234 12.48 -14.40 25.19
CA ILE A 234 11.17 -13.82 24.91
C ILE A 234 11.21 -12.35 25.36
N LYS A 235 11.36 -11.42 24.41
CA LYS A 235 11.28 -9.98 24.65
C LYS A 235 9.82 -9.57 24.88
N VAL A 236 9.29 -9.90 26.07
CA VAL A 236 7.99 -9.42 26.53
C VAL A 236 8.08 -7.92 26.83
N GLY A 237 7.87 -7.10 25.79
CA GLY A 237 7.58 -5.68 25.95
C GLY A 237 6.09 -5.49 26.23
N GLU A 238 5.74 -4.53 27.08
CA GLU A 238 4.36 -4.06 27.18
C GLU A 238 3.96 -3.39 25.85
N ASN A 239 2.77 -3.69 25.34
CA ASN A 239 2.24 -2.97 24.19
C ASN A 239 1.77 -1.58 24.65
N SER A 240 2.63 -0.58 24.46
CA SER A 240 2.37 0.81 24.86
C SER A 240 1.40 1.57 23.94
N LEU A 241 0.98 0.97 22.82
CA LEU A 241 -0.02 1.52 21.91
C LEU A 241 -1.44 1.18 22.40
N PRO A 242 -2.37 2.16 22.49
CA PRO A 242 -3.73 1.89 22.91
C PRO A 242 -4.49 0.96 21.94
N PRO A 243 -5.31 0.01 22.43
CA PRO A 243 -6.13 -0.84 21.58
C PRO A 243 -7.26 -0.05 20.90
N GLY A 244 -7.74 -0.56 19.76
CA GLY A 244 -8.92 -0.01 19.08
C GLY A 244 -8.68 1.29 18.29
N GLN A 245 -7.42 1.59 17.93
CA GLN A 245 -7.05 2.72 17.09
C GLN A 245 -6.83 2.29 15.62
N VAL A 246 -7.03 3.22 14.68
CA VAL A 246 -6.62 3.02 13.27
C VAL A 246 -5.14 3.39 13.13
N ASN A 247 -4.32 2.49 12.58
CA ASN A 247 -2.90 2.78 12.35
C ASN A 247 -2.74 3.86 11.26
N GLY A 248 -2.13 4.99 11.61
CA GLY A 248 -1.88 6.11 10.68
C GLY A 248 -0.98 5.77 9.48
N ARG A 249 -0.21 4.67 9.53
CA ARG A 249 0.57 4.16 8.37
C ARG A 249 -0.28 3.36 7.37
N GLY A 250 -1.49 2.94 7.72
CA GLY A 250 -2.37 2.20 6.81
C GLY A 250 -2.71 3.04 5.58
N SER A 251 -2.77 2.41 4.40
CA SER A 251 -3.05 3.12 3.14
C SER A 251 -4.44 3.77 3.16
N TRP A 252 -4.49 5.07 2.88
CA TRP A 252 -5.74 5.82 2.74
C TRP A 252 -6.26 5.74 1.30
N GLY A 253 -7.57 5.66 1.14
CA GLY A 253 -8.24 5.97 -0.11
C GLY A 253 -8.59 7.47 -0.25
N PRO A 254 -9.49 7.81 -1.19
CA PRO A 254 -10.05 6.91 -2.20
C PRO A 254 -9.01 6.38 -3.22
N THR A 255 -9.45 5.49 -4.11
CA THR A 255 -8.65 5.05 -5.29
C THR A 255 -8.36 6.22 -6.24
N GLY A 256 -7.53 5.99 -7.27
CA GLY A 256 -7.27 6.98 -8.33
C GLY A 256 -8.52 7.37 -9.16
N LEU A 257 -9.64 6.66 -9.01
CA LEU A 257 -10.93 7.04 -9.58
C LEU A 257 -11.91 7.67 -8.58
N GLY A 258 -11.67 7.55 -7.27
CA GLY A 258 -12.61 8.04 -6.25
C GLY A 258 -13.38 6.94 -5.49
N ASP A 259 -13.09 5.66 -5.73
CA ASP A 259 -13.75 4.54 -5.05
C ASP A 259 -13.34 4.44 -3.57
N SER A 260 -14.25 3.96 -2.74
CA SER A 260 -14.08 3.87 -1.29
C SER A 260 -13.18 2.70 -0.87
N MET A 261 -11.95 3.03 -0.46
CA MET A 261 -10.97 2.11 0.12
C MET A 261 -10.32 2.75 1.37
N PRO A 262 -9.82 1.96 2.34
CA PRO A 262 -10.07 0.52 2.49
C PRO A 262 -11.55 0.24 2.75
N SER A 263 -12.02 -1.00 2.57
CA SER A 263 -13.43 -1.35 2.81
C SER A 263 -13.74 -1.66 4.28
N LEU A 264 -12.75 -2.12 5.05
CA LEU A 264 -12.89 -2.74 6.36
C LEU A 264 -11.55 -2.71 7.12
N LEU A 265 -11.59 -2.65 8.46
CA LEU A 265 -10.42 -2.77 9.33
C LEU A 265 -10.39 -4.09 10.12
N ALA A 266 -9.18 -4.55 10.43
CA ALA A 266 -8.91 -5.66 11.34
C ALA A 266 -7.61 -5.42 12.12
N PRO A 267 -7.33 -6.18 13.19
CA PRO A 267 -6.06 -6.13 13.90
C PRO A 267 -4.88 -6.42 12.95
N GLY A 268 -4.02 -5.42 12.75
CA GLY A 268 -2.81 -5.54 11.93
C GLY A 268 -1.53 -5.01 12.60
N GLN A 269 -1.62 -4.39 13.77
CA GLN A 269 -0.47 -3.86 14.52
C GLN A 269 -0.09 -4.81 15.65
N SER A 270 1.20 -5.10 15.80
CA SER A 270 1.76 -5.93 16.88
C SER A 270 1.11 -7.33 16.98
N ILE A 271 0.92 -8.00 15.84
CA ILE A 271 0.23 -9.30 15.76
C ILE A 271 1.23 -10.44 15.98
N TRP A 272 1.02 -11.18 17.08
CA TRP A 272 1.71 -12.43 17.38
C TRP A 272 1.16 -13.56 16.50
N SER A 273 2.03 -14.24 15.76
CA SER A 273 1.69 -15.41 14.93
C SER A 273 2.93 -16.28 14.71
N THR A 274 2.79 -17.32 13.89
CA THR A 274 3.87 -18.23 13.51
C THR A 274 4.98 -17.54 12.70
N ILE A 275 6.20 -18.01 12.82
CA ILE A 275 7.34 -17.75 11.91
C ILE A 275 8.05 -19.09 11.64
N PRO A 276 9.02 -19.18 10.72
CA PRO A 276 9.73 -20.44 10.47
C PRO A 276 10.33 -21.02 11.76
N ARG A 277 10.32 -22.35 11.90
CA ARG A 277 10.80 -23.04 13.10
C ARG A 277 12.27 -22.71 13.40
N SER A 278 13.09 -22.56 12.35
CA SER A 278 14.50 -22.14 12.44
C SER A 278 14.68 -20.72 13.00
N TRP A 279 13.64 -19.87 12.96
CA TRP A 279 13.63 -18.51 13.51
C TRP A 279 13.03 -18.46 14.93
N GLY A 280 12.55 -19.59 15.47
CA GLY A 280 11.94 -19.68 16.80
C GLY A 280 10.43 -20.00 16.81
N GLY A 281 9.81 -20.18 15.63
CA GLY A 281 8.42 -20.66 15.50
C GLY A 281 7.31 -19.63 15.76
N PHE A 282 7.52 -18.64 16.64
CA PHE A 282 6.56 -17.55 16.86
C PHE A 282 7.21 -16.17 16.92
N GLY A 283 6.51 -15.15 16.40
CA GLY A 283 7.00 -13.78 16.32
C GLY A 283 5.89 -12.74 16.12
N THR A 284 6.23 -11.47 16.35
CA THR A 284 5.31 -10.33 16.24
C THR A 284 5.62 -9.51 14.99
N LEU A 285 4.70 -9.47 14.03
CA LEU A 285 4.78 -8.60 12.85
C LEU A 285 3.70 -7.52 12.88
N SER A 286 3.84 -6.50 12.03
CA SER A 286 2.90 -5.38 11.94
C SER A 286 2.75 -4.92 10.50
N GLY A 287 1.50 -4.68 10.08
CA GLY A 287 1.16 -4.16 8.76
C GLY A 287 -0.28 -4.50 8.37
N THR A 288 -0.75 -3.96 7.25
CA THR A 288 -1.98 -4.43 6.59
C THR A 288 -1.89 -5.92 6.23
N SER A 289 -0.67 -6.45 6.09
CA SER A 289 -0.37 -7.86 5.80
C SER A 289 -0.91 -8.82 6.86
N MET A 290 -1.06 -8.36 8.09
CA MET A 290 -1.59 -9.13 9.21
C MET A 290 -3.12 -8.92 9.37
N ALA A 291 -3.65 -7.77 8.94
CA ALA A 291 -5.08 -7.51 8.91
C ALA A 291 -5.81 -8.28 7.79
N ALA A 292 -5.21 -8.42 6.61
CA ALA A 292 -5.75 -9.15 5.47
C ALA A 292 -6.10 -10.64 5.76
N PRO A 293 -5.20 -11.47 6.33
CA PRO A 293 -5.52 -12.84 6.72
C PRO A 293 -6.55 -12.92 7.84
N TYR A 294 -6.57 -11.94 8.76
CA TYR A 294 -7.60 -11.88 9.81
C TYR A 294 -9.00 -11.77 9.18
N ILE A 295 -9.18 -10.89 8.17
CA ILE A 295 -10.43 -10.79 7.39
C ILE A 295 -10.75 -12.08 6.63
N ALA A 296 -9.74 -12.73 6.02
CA ALA A 296 -9.96 -14.00 5.32
C ALA A 296 -10.46 -15.11 6.28
N GLY A 297 -9.94 -15.17 7.51
CA GLY A 297 -10.45 -16.05 8.56
C GLY A 297 -11.89 -15.70 8.99
N CYS A 298 -12.20 -14.43 9.19
CA CYS A 298 -13.57 -13.98 9.48
C CYS A 298 -14.56 -14.37 8.37
N ALA A 299 -14.16 -14.25 7.11
CA ALA A 299 -14.98 -14.65 5.96
C ALA A 299 -15.19 -16.16 5.90
N ALA A 300 -14.17 -16.96 6.21
CA ALA A 300 -14.29 -18.42 6.31
C ALA A 300 -15.30 -18.84 7.40
N LEU A 301 -15.30 -18.17 8.57
CA LEU A 301 -16.30 -18.43 9.62
C LEU A 301 -17.73 -18.07 9.20
N VAL A 302 -17.92 -16.92 8.52
CA VAL A 302 -19.25 -16.53 7.99
C VAL A 302 -19.69 -17.53 6.92
N LYS A 303 -18.80 -17.97 6.03
CA LYS A 303 -19.06 -19.00 5.02
C LYS A 303 -19.41 -20.36 5.64
N GLN A 304 -18.76 -20.74 6.75
CA GLN A 304 -19.03 -21.99 7.46
C GLN A 304 -20.45 -22.05 8.02
N VAL A 305 -20.95 -20.94 8.60
CA VAL A 305 -22.32 -20.87 9.13
C VAL A 305 -23.34 -20.69 8.01
N HIS A 306 -23.00 -19.92 6.97
CA HIS A 306 -23.89 -19.55 5.87
C HIS A 306 -23.35 -20.04 4.50
N PRO A 307 -23.22 -21.35 4.26
CA PRO A 307 -22.51 -21.90 3.09
C PRO A 307 -23.17 -21.56 1.75
N GLY A 308 -24.46 -21.22 1.74
CA GLY A 308 -25.19 -20.79 0.55
C GLY A 308 -24.89 -19.36 0.09
N LEU A 309 -24.22 -18.52 0.90
CA LEU A 309 -23.93 -17.14 0.52
C LEU A 309 -22.77 -17.03 -0.46
N SER A 310 -22.88 -16.07 -1.37
CA SER A 310 -21.78 -15.63 -2.24
C SER A 310 -20.75 -14.78 -1.49
N SER A 311 -19.55 -14.70 -2.07
CA SER A 311 -18.49 -13.72 -1.77
C SER A 311 -19.03 -12.31 -1.52
N SER A 312 -19.87 -11.81 -2.42
CA SER A 312 -20.45 -10.47 -2.36
C SER A 312 -21.33 -10.26 -1.12
N GLU A 313 -22.11 -11.27 -0.74
CA GLU A 313 -22.99 -11.22 0.42
C GLU A 313 -22.21 -11.35 1.74
N ILE A 314 -21.14 -12.14 1.76
CA ILE A 314 -20.24 -12.27 2.92
C ILE A 314 -19.46 -10.97 3.15
N SER A 315 -18.91 -10.38 2.09
CA SER A 315 -18.27 -9.07 2.14
C SER A 315 -19.25 -8.00 2.64
N ARG A 316 -20.48 -8.01 2.12
CA ARG A 316 -21.56 -7.08 2.51
C ARG A 316 -22.00 -7.27 3.96
N LEU A 317 -22.06 -8.51 4.47
CA LEU A 317 -22.29 -8.79 5.89
C LEU A 317 -21.16 -8.21 6.74
N LEU A 318 -19.91 -8.64 6.52
CA LEU A 318 -18.72 -8.21 7.27
C LEU A 318 -18.52 -6.70 7.28
N THR A 319 -18.90 -6.00 6.20
CA THR A 319 -18.86 -4.54 6.13
C THR A 319 -20.07 -3.88 6.77
N SER A 320 -21.29 -4.44 6.67
CA SER A 320 -22.47 -3.87 7.33
C SER A 320 -22.50 -4.05 8.85
N THR A 321 -21.81 -5.06 9.39
CA THR A 321 -21.66 -5.28 10.85
C THR A 321 -20.40 -4.63 11.40
N ALA A 322 -19.60 -3.97 10.56
CA ALA A 322 -18.40 -3.29 10.99
C ALA A 322 -18.71 -2.10 11.90
N ARG A 323 -17.77 -1.83 12.82
CA ARG A 323 -17.89 -0.87 13.92
C ARG A 323 -17.04 0.37 13.64
N PRO A 324 -17.62 1.52 13.24
CA PRO A 324 -16.86 2.74 12.98
C PRO A 324 -16.14 3.26 14.23
N LEU A 325 -14.86 3.57 14.07
CA LEU A 325 -14.00 4.16 15.09
C LEU A 325 -14.01 5.69 15.04
N ASN A 326 -13.71 6.29 16.18
CA ASN A 326 -13.38 7.72 16.27
C ASN A 326 -11.99 8.00 15.68
N PHE A 327 -11.78 9.23 15.22
CA PHE A 327 -10.50 9.66 14.68
C PHE A 327 -9.42 9.67 15.76
N ASN A 328 -8.22 9.22 15.38
CA ASN A 328 -7.03 9.20 16.22
C ASN A 328 -5.84 9.76 15.41
N ASP A 329 -5.00 10.56 16.05
CA ASP A 329 -3.85 11.22 15.43
C ASP A 329 -2.56 10.37 15.43
N GLY A 330 -2.68 9.07 15.69
CA GLY A 330 -1.55 8.14 15.88
C GLY A 330 -0.94 8.17 17.28
N THR A 331 -1.38 9.08 18.16
CA THR A 331 -0.96 9.13 19.57
C THR A 331 -2.03 8.53 20.50
N ASN A 332 -1.89 8.69 21.81
CA ASN A 332 -2.92 8.30 22.77
C ASN A 332 -4.19 9.20 22.73
N LYS A 333 -4.27 10.17 21.81
CA LYS A 333 -5.37 11.12 21.67
C LYS A 333 -6.39 10.68 20.62
N THR A 334 -7.49 10.10 21.10
CA THR A 334 -8.69 9.84 20.28
C THR A 334 -9.68 10.99 20.43
N TYR A 335 -10.20 11.48 19.31
CA TYR A 335 -11.12 12.60 19.23
C TYR A 335 -12.58 12.13 19.43
N ASN A 336 -13.54 13.06 19.49
CA ASN A 336 -14.97 12.76 19.69
C ASN A 336 -15.76 12.55 18.38
N PHE A 337 -15.13 12.77 17.21
CA PHE A 337 -15.72 12.57 15.89
C PHE A 337 -15.22 11.29 15.21
N LEU A 338 -15.99 10.74 14.27
CA LEU A 338 -15.65 9.52 13.53
C LEU A 338 -14.49 9.75 12.56
N ALA A 339 -13.61 8.76 12.41
CA ALA A 339 -12.55 8.76 11.40
C ALA A 339 -13.18 8.73 9.99
N PRO A 340 -12.55 9.35 8.98
CA PRO A 340 -13.11 9.42 7.63
C PRO A 340 -13.17 8.02 7.00
N VAL A 341 -14.18 7.77 6.18
CA VAL A 341 -14.35 6.47 5.49
C VAL A 341 -13.14 6.15 4.59
N ALA A 342 -12.46 7.17 4.06
CA ALA A 342 -11.18 7.04 3.34
C ALA A 342 -10.00 6.49 4.19
N GLN A 343 -10.11 6.48 5.52
CA GLN A 343 -9.13 5.88 6.43
C GLN A 343 -9.59 4.51 6.97
N GLN A 344 -10.88 4.36 7.27
CA GLN A 344 -11.40 3.19 8.01
C GLN A 344 -12.39 2.30 7.26
N GLY A 345 -12.84 2.68 6.06
CA GLY A 345 -13.93 2.02 5.38
C GLY A 345 -15.19 2.00 6.24
N ASN A 346 -15.73 0.80 6.48
CA ASN A 346 -16.88 0.59 7.35
C ASN A 346 -16.52 0.48 8.85
N GLY A 347 -15.23 0.56 9.22
CA GLY A 347 -14.74 0.38 10.59
C GLY A 347 -14.18 -1.01 10.85
N VAL A 348 -14.09 -1.41 12.12
CA VAL A 348 -13.52 -2.70 12.54
C VAL A 348 -14.50 -3.85 12.32
N VAL A 349 -14.02 -4.96 11.76
CA VAL A 349 -14.79 -6.17 11.53
C VAL A 349 -15.48 -6.72 12.79
N ASP A 350 -16.77 -7.04 12.68
CA ASP A 350 -17.49 -7.85 13.66
C ASP A 350 -18.01 -9.13 12.98
N ALA A 351 -17.21 -10.19 13.07
CA ALA A 351 -17.57 -11.51 12.54
C ALA A 351 -18.71 -12.16 13.33
N LEU A 352 -18.88 -11.83 14.62
CA LEU A 352 -19.96 -12.37 15.45
C LEU A 352 -21.29 -11.72 15.09
N GLY A 353 -21.29 -10.40 14.83
CA GLY A 353 -22.39 -9.68 14.21
C GLY A 353 -22.72 -10.24 12.82
N ALA A 354 -21.71 -10.46 11.97
CA ALA A 354 -21.90 -10.99 10.61
C ALA A 354 -22.52 -12.40 10.59
N VAL A 355 -22.20 -13.24 11.59
CA VAL A 355 -22.81 -14.56 11.78
C VAL A 355 -24.23 -14.46 12.36
N ARG A 356 -24.48 -13.56 13.32
CA ARG A 356 -25.74 -13.50 14.10
C ARG A 356 -26.84 -12.62 13.51
N THR A 357 -26.50 -11.66 12.64
CA THR A 357 -27.48 -10.68 12.14
C THR A 357 -28.65 -11.35 11.43
N LYS A 358 -29.87 -10.93 11.78
CA LYS A 358 -31.12 -11.30 11.09
C LYS A 358 -31.49 -10.27 10.01
N THR A 359 -30.62 -9.30 9.73
CA THR A 359 -30.88 -8.19 8.82
C THR A 359 -29.92 -8.23 7.64
N ALA A 360 -30.45 -8.25 6.42
CA ALA A 360 -29.68 -8.18 5.19
C ALA A 360 -29.91 -6.82 4.49
N LEU A 361 -28.88 -5.98 4.45
CA LEU A 361 -28.86 -4.72 3.71
C LEU A 361 -28.38 -4.97 2.27
N SER A 362 -29.03 -4.45 1.22
CA SER A 362 -28.57 -4.66 -0.17
C SER A 362 -27.33 -3.84 -0.57
N ARG A 363 -26.89 -2.91 0.28
CA ARG A 363 -25.63 -2.16 0.16
C ARG A 363 -24.96 -2.04 1.54
N SER A 364 -23.63 -1.97 1.56
CA SER A 364 -22.85 -1.53 2.72
C SER A 364 -22.09 -0.21 2.48
N HIS A 365 -22.09 0.31 1.24
CA HIS A 365 -21.52 1.62 0.91
C HIS A 365 -22.42 2.43 -0.04
N LEU A 366 -22.45 3.76 0.13
CA LEU A 366 -23.07 4.74 -0.77
C LEU A 366 -22.01 5.72 -1.31
N ALA A 367 -21.64 5.56 -2.58
CA ALA A 367 -20.75 6.49 -3.26
C ALA A 367 -21.53 7.70 -3.79
N TRP A 368 -21.12 8.91 -3.38
CA TRP A 368 -21.69 10.17 -3.87
C TRP A 368 -20.93 10.77 -5.06
N ASN A 369 -19.79 10.18 -5.44
CA ASN A 369 -18.87 10.62 -6.49
C ASN A 369 -18.26 12.02 -6.23
N ASP A 370 -17.72 12.64 -7.28
CA ASP A 370 -17.19 14.00 -7.31
C ASP A 370 -18.28 15.05 -7.63
N THR A 371 -17.93 16.34 -7.78
CA THR A 371 -18.92 17.37 -8.11
C THR A 371 -19.38 17.41 -9.58
N ASP A 372 -18.70 16.73 -10.51
CA ASP A 372 -19.15 16.64 -11.92
C ASP A 372 -20.15 15.48 -12.12
N PHE A 373 -20.08 14.41 -11.31
CA PHE A 373 -21.02 13.27 -11.34
C PHE A 373 -21.75 13.03 -10.00
N PHE A 374 -21.96 14.09 -9.21
CA PHE A 374 -22.61 14.03 -7.91
C PHE A 374 -24.01 13.42 -8.01
N THR A 375 -24.23 12.27 -7.36
CA THR A 375 -25.51 11.54 -7.46
C THR A 375 -26.58 12.10 -6.53
N GLY A 376 -26.19 12.63 -5.35
CA GLY A 376 -27.07 13.29 -4.37
C GLY A 376 -28.20 12.44 -3.77
N SER A 377 -28.52 11.27 -4.33
CA SER A 377 -29.50 10.34 -3.81
C SER A 377 -29.16 8.90 -4.19
N ALA A 378 -29.31 8.01 -3.22
CA ALA A 378 -29.19 6.57 -3.39
C ALA A 378 -30.31 5.87 -2.62
N SER A 379 -30.46 4.57 -2.84
CA SER A 379 -31.36 3.73 -2.05
C SER A 379 -30.72 2.37 -1.80
N PHE A 380 -31.04 1.82 -0.64
CA PHE A 380 -30.70 0.46 -0.24
C PHE A 380 -31.97 -0.23 0.25
N GLU A 381 -31.97 -1.54 0.17
CA GLU A 381 -33.05 -2.38 0.68
C GLU A 381 -32.64 -2.96 2.02
N VAL A 382 -33.62 -3.11 2.91
CA VAL A 382 -33.49 -3.80 4.20
C VAL A 382 -34.41 -5.01 4.14
N GLN A 383 -33.85 -6.22 4.23
CA GLN A 383 -34.62 -7.45 4.34
C GLN A 383 -34.49 -8.05 5.74
N ASN A 384 -35.62 -8.32 6.37
CA ASN A 384 -35.71 -9.05 7.63
C ASN A 384 -35.61 -10.56 7.32
N LYS A 385 -34.47 -11.19 7.63
CA LYS A 385 -34.26 -12.65 7.57
C LYS A 385 -34.73 -13.36 8.85
N GLY A 386 -35.26 -12.63 9.81
CA GLY A 386 -35.81 -13.15 11.05
C GLY A 386 -37.16 -13.86 10.89
N ASN A 387 -37.55 -14.53 11.97
CA ASN A 387 -38.79 -15.29 12.10
C ASN A 387 -39.98 -14.45 12.63
N GLU A 388 -39.74 -13.20 13.02
CA GLU A 388 -40.68 -12.26 13.64
C GLU A 388 -40.50 -10.87 13.00
N SER A 389 -41.55 -10.02 13.04
CA SER A 389 -41.46 -8.65 12.52
C SER A 389 -40.54 -7.78 13.39
N ALA A 390 -39.58 -7.09 12.78
CA ALA A 390 -38.67 -6.17 13.46
C ALA A 390 -38.99 -4.70 13.15
N GLU A 391 -38.62 -3.81 14.08
CA GLU A 391 -38.74 -2.35 13.95
C GLU A 391 -37.36 -1.75 13.66
N TYR A 392 -37.20 -1.24 12.45
CA TYR A 392 -35.96 -0.65 11.96
C TYR A 392 -35.97 0.87 12.16
N ASN A 393 -34.91 1.42 12.72
CA ASN A 393 -34.73 2.85 12.93
C ASN A 393 -33.42 3.32 12.29
N PHE A 394 -33.48 4.42 11.54
CA PHE A 394 -32.37 4.92 10.74
C PHE A 394 -31.86 6.25 11.29
N SER A 395 -30.55 6.37 11.46
CA SER A 395 -29.90 7.62 11.88
C SER A 395 -28.61 7.89 11.10
N HIS A 396 -28.16 9.14 11.13
CA HIS A 396 -26.96 9.60 10.44
C HIS A 396 -25.91 10.03 11.48
N ARG A 397 -24.65 9.67 11.24
CA ARG A 397 -23.49 10.29 11.90
C ARG A 397 -22.46 10.68 10.85
N PRO A 398 -22.07 11.96 10.73
CA PRO A 398 -20.98 12.35 9.86
C PRO A 398 -19.63 11.85 10.42
N ALA A 399 -18.68 11.65 9.52
CA ALA A 399 -17.27 11.56 9.85
C ALA A 399 -16.57 12.87 9.50
N VAL A 400 -15.37 13.07 10.05
CA VAL A 400 -14.58 14.28 9.80
C VAL A 400 -14.28 14.46 8.31
N THR A 401 -14.51 15.66 7.78
CA THR A 401 -14.12 16.00 6.41
C THR A 401 -12.62 16.31 6.37
N VAL A 402 -11.94 15.78 5.36
CA VAL A 402 -10.50 15.97 5.15
C VAL A 402 -10.29 16.87 3.95
N LEU A 403 -9.57 17.99 4.10
CA LEU A 403 -9.14 18.80 2.95
C LEU A 403 -7.93 18.14 2.29
N ALA A 404 -8.16 17.53 1.13
CA ALA A 404 -7.11 16.79 0.43
C ALA A 404 -5.97 17.68 -0.07
N LEU A 405 -6.27 18.94 -0.42
CA LEU A 405 -5.29 19.89 -0.92
C LEU A 405 -4.88 20.93 0.13
N SER A 406 -3.66 21.43 -0.02
CA SER A 406 -3.05 22.55 0.72
C SER A 406 -3.90 23.84 0.71
N PRO A 407 -3.63 24.82 1.59
CA PRO A 407 -4.38 26.09 1.64
C PRO A 407 -4.36 26.91 0.34
N ASP A 408 -3.35 26.73 -0.52
CA ASP A 408 -3.25 27.36 -1.84
C ASP A 408 -3.91 26.54 -2.97
N GLY A 409 -4.40 25.33 -2.68
CA GLY A 409 -5.05 24.43 -3.63
C GLY A 409 -4.13 23.76 -4.64
N ARG A 410 -2.80 23.72 -4.42
CA ARG A 410 -1.81 23.27 -5.42
C ARG A 410 -1.16 21.92 -5.16
N SER A 411 -1.16 21.43 -3.92
CA SER A 411 -0.48 20.19 -3.54
C SER A 411 -1.34 19.36 -2.59
N ILE A 412 -1.12 18.05 -2.53
CA ILE A 412 -1.78 17.18 -1.55
C ILE A 412 -1.24 17.48 -0.15
N THR A 413 -2.12 17.76 0.81
CA THR A 413 -1.78 17.81 2.24
C THR A 413 -1.23 16.44 2.66
N PRO A 414 -0.01 16.30 3.20
CA PRO A 414 0.53 15.02 3.65
C PRO A 414 -0.09 14.58 4.99
N TRP A 415 0.03 13.30 5.37
CA TRP A 415 -0.42 12.81 6.70
C TRP A 415 0.61 13.18 7.76
N THR A 416 1.81 12.62 7.64
CA THR A 416 3.02 12.92 8.42
C THR A 416 3.85 14.02 7.76
N ARG A 417 4.95 14.44 8.41
CA ARG A 417 5.99 15.28 7.75
C ARG A 417 7.10 14.42 7.11
N ASP A 418 7.11 13.13 7.43
CA ASP A 418 8.13 12.14 7.15
C ASP A 418 7.48 10.77 6.91
N ASN A 419 7.95 9.99 5.94
CA ASN A 419 7.37 8.66 5.65
C ASN A 419 7.66 7.62 6.76
N SER A 420 8.50 7.97 7.73
CA SER A 420 8.90 7.15 8.88
C SER A 420 7.94 7.20 10.07
N SER A 421 7.00 8.13 10.13
CA SER A 421 6.10 8.33 11.28
C SER A 421 4.73 7.66 11.10
N SER A 422 4.03 7.39 12.21
CA SER A 422 2.62 6.97 12.24
C SER A 422 1.67 8.11 12.65
N LEU A 423 2.21 9.28 13.01
CA LEU A 423 1.49 10.37 13.66
C LEU A 423 0.98 11.41 12.67
N ALA A 424 -0.25 11.88 12.84
CA ALA A 424 -0.77 13.00 12.07
C ALA A 424 0.04 14.28 12.36
N SER A 425 0.50 14.94 11.29
CA SER A 425 1.19 16.23 11.38
C SER A 425 0.24 17.35 11.82
N GLU A 426 0.79 18.39 12.44
CA GLU A 426 0.02 19.60 12.80
C GLU A 426 -0.66 20.24 11.57
N GLU A 427 -0.03 20.17 10.40
CA GLU A 427 -0.59 20.62 9.13
C GLU A 427 -1.79 19.75 8.70
N PHE A 428 -1.68 18.42 8.80
CA PHE A 428 -2.82 17.54 8.52
C PHE A 428 -3.99 17.80 9.48
N LEU A 429 -3.70 17.96 10.78
CA LEU A 429 -4.72 18.19 11.81
C LEU A 429 -5.45 19.53 11.63
N GLN A 430 -4.80 20.55 11.08
CA GLN A 430 -5.45 21.82 10.68
C GLN A 430 -6.40 21.68 9.48
N ASN A 431 -6.30 20.57 8.74
CA ASN A 431 -7.07 20.29 7.54
C ASN A 431 -8.20 19.26 7.76
N LEU A 432 -8.48 18.97 9.03
CA LEU A 432 -9.63 18.19 9.50
C LEU A 432 -10.76 19.12 9.96
N LEU A 433 -11.97 18.88 9.43
CA LEU A 433 -13.15 19.70 9.70
C LEU A 433 -14.30 18.80 10.19
N ALA A 434 -14.52 18.78 11.51
CA ALA A 434 -15.55 17.94 12.14
C ALA A 434 -16.97 18.47 11.89
N ASP A 435 -17.16 19.80 12.00
CA ASP A 435 -18.45 20.47 11.84
C ASP A 435 -18.78 20.85 10.38
N ARG A 436 -18.07 20.25 9.41
CA ARG A 436 -18.28 20.47 7.97
C ARG A 436 -18.49 19.11 7.32
N HIS A 437 -19.71 18.80 6.93
CA HIS A 437 -20.10 17.52 6.33
C HIS A 437 -21.28 17.72 5.37
N ALA A 438 -21.61 16.72 4.57
CA ALA A 438 -22.85 16.70 3.80
C ALA A 438 -24.07 16.68 4.75
N ASP A 439 -25.14 17.40 4.38
CA ASP A 439 -26.42 17.32 5.07
C ASP A 439 -27.18 16.10 4.53
N VAL A 440 -27.41 15.10 5.38
CA VAL A 440 -27.99 13.81 4.98
C VAL A 440 -29.41 13.67 5.52
N THR A 441 -30.35 13.39 4.62
CA THR A 441 -31.73 13.02 4.96
C THR A 441 -31.99 11.56 4.60
N ILE A 442 -32.65 10.84 5.51
CA ILE A 442 -33.04 9.43 5.35
C ILE A 442 -34.57 9.37 5.35
N SER A 443 -35.15 8.62 4.40
CA SER A 443 -36.60 8.48 4.27
C SER A 443 -37.00 7.06 3.88
N PRO A 444 -37.92 6.41 4.62
CA PRO A 444 -38.45 6.83 5.92
C PRO A 444 -37.39 6.76 7.04
N GLN A 445 -37.67 7.41 8.19
CA GLN A 445 -36.78 7.37 9.37
C GLN A 445 -36.93 6.10 10.21
N SER A 446 -38.06 5.40 10.09
CA SER A 446 -38.26 4.06 10.68
C SER A 446 -39.24 3.23 9.85
N LEU A 447 -39.15 1.90 9.99
CA LEU A 447 -39.92 0.89 9.24
C LEU A 447 -40.17 -0.36 10.08
N ARG A 448 -41.41 -0.84 10.11
CA ARG A 448 -41.69 -2.22 10.52
C ARG A 448 -41.59 -3.14 9.30
N ILE A 449 -40.83 -4.22 9.40
CA ILE A 449 -40.63 -5.19 8.31
C ILE A 449 -40.94 -6.61 8.81
N GLY A 450 -41.84 -7.33 8.13
CA GLY A 450 -42.23 -8.69 8.49
C GLY A 450 -41.21 -9.77 8.14
N PRO A 451 -41.41 -11.02 8.61
CA PRO A 451 -40.51 -12.14 8.34
C PRO A 451 -40.32 -12.39 6.84
N GLY A 452 -39.08 -12.33 6.36
CA GLY A 452 -38.72 -12.48 4.94
C GLY A 452 -39.00 -11.27 4.06
N GLU A 453 -39.72 -10.25 4.55
CA GLU A 453 -40.08 -9.05 3.78
C GLU A 453 -38.89 -8.12 3.58
N THR A 454 -38.95 -7.33 2.50
CA THR A 454 -37.94 -6.34 2.12
C THR A 454 -38.59 -4.97 1.99
N ALA A 455 -37.96 -3.92 2.53
CA ALA A 455 -38.38 -2.54 2.36
C ALA A 455 -37.24 -1.68 1.81
N LEU A 456 -37.60 -0.65 1.02
CA LEU A 456 -36.65 0.28 0.40
C LEU A 456 -36.46 1.52 1.28
N VAL A 457 -35.20 1.88 1.54
CA VAL A 457 -34.81 3.10 2.27
C VAL A 457 -34.06 4.02 1.32
N ARG A 458 -34.48 5.29 1.26
CA ARG A 458 -33.84 6.32 0.45
C ARG A 458 -32.95 7.21 1.31
N VAL A 459 -31.77 7.51 0.80
CA VAL A 459 -30.84 8.48 1.37
C VAL A 459 -30.61 9.59 0.34
N THR A 460 -30.59 10.83 0.81
CA THR A 460 -30.25 12.02 0.00
C THR A 460 -29.21 12.86 0.74
N ALA A 461 -28.25 13.40 0.00
CA ALA A 461 -27.19 14.26 0.51
C ALA A 461 -27.21 15.63 -0.18
N ASP A 462 -27.04 16.71 0.58
CA ASP A 462 -26.71 18.04 0.08
C ASP A 462 -25.28 18.39 0.51
N ILE A 463 -24.54 19.11 -0.33
CA ILE A 463 -23.11 19.43 -0.14
C ILE A 463 -22.81 20.94 -0.21
N LYS A 464 -23.84 21.81 -0.23
CA LYS A 464 -23.65 23.27 -0.16
C LYS A 464 -22.83 23.72 1.04
N THR A 465 -22.91 22.96 2.13
CA THR A 465 -22.08 23.06 3.35
C THR A 465 -20.58 22.89 3.11
N LEU A 466 -20.14 22.60 1.88
CA LEU A 466 -18.74 22.42 1.47
C LEU A 466 -18.33 23.33 0.28
N ASP A 467 -19.21 24.20 -0.21
CA ASP A 467 -18.98 24.94 -1.47
C ASP A 467 -17.82 25.94 -1.41
N ASP A 468 -17.61 26.62 -0.27
CA ASP A 468 -16.45 27.48 0.02
C ASP A 468 -15.13 26.70 0.12
N LEU A 469 -15.20 25.39 0.40
CA LEU A 469 -14.03 24.51 0.52
C LEU A 469 -13.64 23.86 -0.81
N ARG A 470 -14.45 24.00 -1.87
CA ARG A 470 -14.32 23.29 -3.16
C ARG A 470 -12.92 23.40 -3.80
N SER A 471 -12.23 24.53 -3.62
CA SER A 471 -10.85 24.75 -4.08
C SER A 471 -9.79 23.88 -3.37
N ARG A 472 -10.10 23.39 -2.17
CA ARG A 472 -9.23 22.54 -1.34
C ARG A 472 -9.59 21.04 -1.40
N CYS A 473 -10.58 20.69 -2.22
CA CYS A 473 -11.14 19.35 -2.39
C CYS A 473 -11.47 18.61 -1.08
N PRO A 474 -12.60 18.91 -0.44
CA PRO A 474 -13.03 18.25 0.79
C PRO A 474 -13.49 16.81 0.49
N LEU A 475 -12.80 15.83 1.07
CA LEU A 475 -13.23 14.44 1.14
C LEU A 475 -14.19 14.31 2.32
N TYR A 476 -15.49 14.20 2.04
CA TYR A 476 -16.55 14.15 3.04
C TYR A 476 -17.11 12.73 3.14
N SER A 477 -17.45 12.30 4.36
CA SER A 477 -17.90 10.93 4.60
C SER A 477 -18.71 10.79 5.88
N GLY A 478 -19.23 9.59 6.13
CA GLY A 478 -19.94 9.26 7.37
C GLY A 478 -20.72 7.95 7.23
N PHE A 479 -21.70 7.75 8.10
CA PHE A 479 -22.39 6.48 8.26
C PHE A 479 -23.90 6.67 8.42
N ILE A 480 -24.66 5.80 7.78
CA ILE A 480 -26.07 5.55 8.06
C ILE A 480 -26.12 4.37 9.03
N TYR A 481 -26.64 4.58 10.24
CA TYR A 481 -26.86 3.52 11.22
C TYR A 481 -28.25 2.93 11.01
N VAL A 482 -28.33 1.61 11.05
CA VAL A 482 -29.56 0.82 10.95
C VAL A 482 -29.69 0.01 12.25
N ASN A 483 -30.53 0.49 13.17
CA ASN A 483 -30.87 -0.25 14.39
C ASN A 483 -32.10 -1.11 14.11
N ASP A 484 -31.96 -2.43 14.27
CA ASP A 484 -33.02 -3.42 14.03
C ASP A 484 -33.69 -3.96 15.31
N GLY A 485 -33.34 -3.39 16.47
CA GLY A 485 -33.78 -3.83 17.80
C GLY A 485 -33.14 -5.13 18.29
N GLY A 486 -32.27 -5.76 17.50
CA GLY A 486 -31.64 -7.05 17.83
C GLY A 486 -30.26 -6.96 18.50
N SER A 487 -29.64 -5.77 18.54
CA SER A 487 -28.33 -5.53 19.16
C SER A 487 -28.15 -4.07 19.59
N ASP A 488 -27.30 -3.83 20.59
CA ASP A 488 -27.02 -2.48 21.10
C ASP A 488 -26.21 -1.61 20.12
N ASP A 489 -25.43 -2.23 19.23
CA ASP A 489 -24.53 -1.54 18.29
C ASP A 489 -25.18 -1.24 16.93
N GLY A 490 -26.11 -2.07 16.47
CA GLY A 490 -26.76 -1.97 15.16
C GLY A 490 -25.86 -2.35 13.96
N LEU A 491 -26.37 -2.11 12.75
CA LEU A 491 -25.61 -2.20 11.49
C LEU A 491 -25.25 -0.80 10.97
N THR A 492 -24.27 -0.72 10.07
CA THR A 492 -23.90 0.52 9.37
C THR A 492 -23.86 0.37 7.85
N ILE A 493 -24.04 1.49 7.16
CA ILE A 493 -23.73 1.69 5.74
C ILE A 493 -22.87 2.94 5.66
N SER A 494 -21.62 2.82 5.22
CA SER A 494 -20.75 3.98 5.00
C SER A 494 -21.18 4.80 3.78
N TYR A 495 -20.85 6.09 3.76
CA TYR A 495 -20.92 6.91 2.57
C TYR A 495 -19.68 7.79 2.42
N MET A 496 -19.35 8.14 1.18
CA MET A 496 -18.21 9.00 0.86
C MET A 496 -18.46 9.77 -0.43
N GLY A 497 -17.91 10.98 -0.53
CA GLY A 497 -17.84 11.73 -1.78
C GLY A 497 -16.70 12.75 -1.79
N ILE A 498 -16.48 13.34 -2.96
CA ILE A 498 -15.38 14.26 -3.24
C ILE A 498 -15.97 15.63 -3.59
N GLY A 499 -15.78 16.63 -2.73
CA GLY A 499 -16.35 17.96 -2.90
C GLY A 499 -15.62 18.87 -3.89
N CYS A 500 -14.90 18.32 -4.86
CA CYS A 500 -14.37 19.03 -6.02
C CYS A 500 -14.58 18.23 -7.31
N SER A 501 -14.19 18.79 -8.46
CA SER A 501 -14.21 18.07 -9.74
C SER A 501 -12.89 17.34 -9.94
N MET A 502 -12.91 16.01 -9.87
CA MET A 502 -11.74 15.14 -10.12
C MET A 502 -11.23 15.31 -11.54
N ARG A 503 -12.13 15.53 -12.51
CA ARG A 503 -11.77 15.78 -13.91
C ARG A 503 -10.94 17.06 -14.09
N ARG A 504 -11.20 18.08 -13.28
CA ARG A 504 -10.54 19.39 -13.35
C ARG A 504 -9.33 19.51 -12.42
N MET A 505 -9.00 18.48 -11.63
CA MET A 505 -7.78 18.47 -10.82
C MET A 505 -6.56 18.50 -11.72
N VAL A 506 -5.64 19.41 -11.40
CA VAL A 506 -4.45 19.69 -12.20
C VAL A 506 -3.31 18.83 -11.68
N VAL A 507 -2.74 17.96 -12.52
CA VAL A 507 -1.71 16.98 -12.08
C VAL A 507 -0.30 17.57 -12.00
N MET A 508 -0.06 18.67 -12.73
CA MET A 508 1.12 19.53 -12.59
C MET A 508 0.68 21.01 -12.70
N PRO A 509 0.47 21.73 -11.58
CA PRO A 509 -0.07 23.08 -11.59
C PRO A 509 0.88 24.13 -12.21
N PRO A 510 0.37 25.31 -12.61
CA PRO A 510 1.22 26.39 -13.11
C PRO A 510 2.31 26.79 -12.11
N GLY A 511 3.58 26.67 -12.52
CA GLY A 511 4.75 26.89 -11.67
C GLY A 511 5.24 25.66 -10.89
N TRP A 512 4.75 24.45 -11.19
CA TRP A 512 5.20 23.20 -10.56
C TRP A 512 6.67 22.90 -10.87
N ASN A 513 7.54 23.16 -9.89
CA ASN A 513 9.00 23.05 -10.02
C ASN A 513 9.57 21.67 -9.62
N LYS A 514 8.70 20.66 -9.40
CA LYS A 514 9.11 19.31 -8.99
C LYS A 514 9.38 18.34 -10.15
N THR A 515 9.13 18.76 -11.39
CA THR A 515 9.48 18.00 -12.60
C THR A 515 10.62 18.71 -13.34
N PHE A 516 11.79 18.08 -13.43
CA PHE A 516 13.04 18.70 -13.92
C PHE A 516 14.09 17.67 -14.35
N VAL A 517 15.13 18.11 -15.08
CA VAL A 517 16.29 17.26 -15.39
C VAL A 517 17.31 17.34 -14.26
N THR A 518 17.85 16.18 -13.91
CA THR A 518 18.89 15.93 -12.92
C THR A 518 19.97 15.01 -13.54
N ALA A 519 21.02 14.66 -12.81
CA ALA A 519 22.23 14.01 -13.36
C ALA A 519 22.63 12.76 -12.56
N ALA A 520 22.12 11.60 -12.96
CA ALA A 520 22.24 10.36 -12.20
C ALA A 520 22.88 9.24 -13.03
N THR A 521 23.60 8.33 -12.39
CA THR A 521 23.95 7.03 -13.01
C THR A 521 22.70 6.15 -13.15
N THR A 522 22.75 5.10 -13.97
CA THR A 522 21.67 4.11 -14.03
C THR A 522 21.36 3.50 -12.67
N LYS A 523 22.38 3.19 -11.84
CA LYS A 523 22.15 2.65 -10.50
C LYS A 523 21.35 3.60 -9.60
N GLN A 524 21.64 4.89 -9.68
CA GLN A 524 20.92 5.94 -8.93
C GLN A 524 19.47 6.15 -9.39
N ALA A 525 19.13 5.79 -10.64
CA ALA A 525 17.74 5.78 -11.10
C ALA A 525 17.03 4.43 -10.85
N GLU A 526 17.76 3.31 -10.85
CA GLU A 526 17.20 1.97 -10.63
C GLU A 526 17.11 1.55 -9.14
N GLY A 527 17.83 2.19 -8.22
CA GLY A 527 17.62 1.96 -6.77
C GLY A 527 18.63 2.54 -5.75
N GLU A 528 19.78 3.08 -6.15
CA GLU A 528 20.71 3.75 -5.21
C GLU A 528 20.18 5.14 -4.80
N SER A 529 20.31 5.51 -3.52
CA SER A 529 19.79 6.79 -3.02
C SER A 529 20.43 8.00 -3.71
N TYR A 530 19.60 8.93 -4.17
CA TYR A 530 20.00 10.03 -5.04
C TYR A 530 19.17 11.29 -4.80
N ASP A 531 19.83 12.36 -4.34
CA ASP A 531 19.22 13.69 -4.23
C ASP A 531 19.06 14.32 -5.62
N ALA A 532 17.84 14.25 -6.15
CA ALA A 532 17.49 14.86 -7.42
C ALA A 532 17.53 16.40 -7.33
N ILE A 533 18.66 16.99 -7.73
CA ILE A 533 18.84 18.44 -7.84
C ILE A 533 18.69 18.85 -9.32
N PRO A 534 17.96 19.92 -9.65
CA PRO A 534 17.90 20.44 -11.01
C PRO A 534 19.29 20.83 -11.54
N ILE A 535 19.65 20.35 -12.74
CA ILE A 535 20.90 20.76 -13.39
C ILE A 535 20.89 22.25 -13.77
N SER A 536 22.08 22.82 -13.93
CA SER A 536 22.22 24.13 -14.60
C SER A 536 21.75 24.01 -16.06
N PRO A 537 20.98 24.98 -16.59
CA PRO A 537 20.59 24.99 -18.00
C PRO A 537 21.79 24.91 -18.95
N ASN A 538 21.66 24.09 -19.99
CA ASN A 538 22.70 23.75 -20.98
C ASN A 538 23.92 22.97 -20.41
N THR A 539 23.76 22.24 -19.30
CA THR A 539 24.75 21.22 -18.89
C THR A 539 24.81 20.12 -19.94
N THR A 540 25.98 19.86 -20.54
CA THR A 540 26.19 18.74 -21.47
C THR A 540 26.55 17.46 -20.70
N PHE A 541 25.97 16.34 -21.12
CA PHE A 541 26.31 14.99 -20.67
C PHE A 541 27.14 14.26 -21.73
N LEU A 542 28.28 13.69 -21.32
CA LEU A 542 29.09 12.83 -22.17
C LEU A 542 28.66 11.36 -21.98
N LEU A 543 28.13 10.77 -23.04
CA LEU A 543 27.57 9.42 -23.07
C LEU A 543 28.56 8.45 -23.70
N GLN A 544 28.72 7.24 -23.15
CA GLN A 544 29.72 6.28 -23.68
C GLN A 544 29.20 5.50 -24.89
N GLY A 545 29.03 6.18 -26.01
CA GLY A 545 28.42 5.66 -27.23
C GLY A 545 26.93 5.28 -27.09
N HIS A 546 26.41 4.58 -28.10
CA HIS A 546 25.00 4.18 -28.21
C HIS A 546 24.65 2.95 -27.35
N GLN A 547 24.60 3.14 -26.02
CA GLN A 547 24.25 2.10 -25.05
C GLN A 547 22.90 2.37 -24.36
N THR A 548 22.15 1.31 -24.07
CA THR A 548 20.88 1.44 -23.31
C THR A 548 21.15 1.78 -21.85
N PRO A 549 20.22 2.39 -21.08
CA PRO A 549 20.46 2.67 -19.65
C PRO A 549 20.89 1.43 -18.86
N LYS A 550 20.25 0.27 -19.13
CA LYS A 550 20.59 -1.02 -18.51
C LYS A 550 22.01 -1.53 -18.84
N MET A 551 22.65 -1.06 -19.92
CA MET A 551 24.07 -1.35 -20.20
C MET A 551 25.00 -0.46 -19.37
N TYR A 552 24.60 0.80 -19.11
CA TYR A 552 25.30 1.69 -18.19
C TYR A 552 25.23 1.28 -16.71
N LEU A 553 24.48 0.22 -16.34
CA LEU A 553 24.33 -0.26 -14.94
C LEU A 553 25.65 -0.44 -14.18
N ASN A 554 26.73 -0.82 -14.85
CA ASN A 554 28.04 -1.04 -14.23
C ASN A 554 29.06 0.08 -14.51
N THR A 555 28.60 1.23 -15.01
CA THR A 555 29.42 2.41 -15.29
C THR A 555 29.23 3.49 -14.22
N SER A 556 30.11 4.50 -14.23
CA SER A 556 29.91 5.75 -13.47
C SER A 556 29.40 6.90 -14.35
N THR A 557 28.87 6.58 -15.54
CA THR A 557 28.37 7.56 -16.50
C THR A 557 27.13 8.25 -15.94
N LEU A 558 27.18 9.58 -15.82
CA LEU A 558 26.01 10.38 -15.49
C LEU A 558 25.17 10.52 -16.76
N LEU A 559 23.90 10.15 -16.66
CA LEU A 559 22.92 10.27 -17.72
C LEU A 559 22.00 11.49 -17.45
N PRO A 560 21.48 12.16 -18.49
CA PRO A 560 20.37 13.08 -18.33
C PRO A 560 19.16 12.33 -17.79
N THR A 561 18.81 12.60 -16.54
CA THR A 561 17.78 11.87 -15.80
C THR A 561 16.62 12.81 -15.55
N LEU A 562 15.41 12.40 -15.90
CA LEU A 562 14.20 13.17 -15.60
C LEU A 562 13.68 12.79 -14.21
N ASN A 563 13.59 13.77 -13.32
CA ASN A 563 12.81 13.67 -12.08
C ASN A 563 11.36 14.04 -12.38
N VAL A 564 10.43 13.15 -12.05
CA VAL A 564 8.98 13.38 -12.15
C VAL A 564 8.34 13.14 -10.80
N GLU A 565 7.70 14.18 -10.27
CA GLU A 565 6.85 14.16 -9.08
C GLU A 565 5.57 14.90 -9.47
N LEU A 566 4.39 14.32 -9.19
CA LEU A 566 3.11 14.90 -9.60
C LEU A 566 2.36 15.49 -8.40
N ALA A 567 1.64 16.59 -8.62
CA ALA A 567 0.80 17.23 -7.60
C ALA A 567 -0.50 16.44 -7.32
N MET A 568 -0.97 15.71 -8.33
CA MET A 568 -2.07 14.76 -8.26
C MET A 568 -1.76 13.56 -9.14
N PHE A 569 -2.23 12.38 -8.75
CA PHE A 569 -1.91 11.14 -9.44
C PHE A 569 -2.47 11.06 -10.88
N SER A 570 -1.78 10.31 -11.76
CA SER A 570 -2.06 10.20 -13.19
C SER A 570 -1.86 8.79 -13.72
N ARG A 571 -2.73 8.34 -14.64
CA ARG A 571 -2.65 6.99 -15.25
C ARG A 571 -1.55 6.79 -16.27
N ALA A 572 -1.11 7.86 -16.92
CA ALA A 572 -0.12 7.77 -18.00
C ALA A 572 0.69 9.06 -18.07
N LEU A 573 2.01 8.86 -18.11
CA LEU A 573 2.99 9.89 -18.40
C LEU A 573 3.39 9.78 -19.88
N THR A 574 3.56 10.92 -20.53
CA THR A 574 4.19 11.01 -21.85
C THR A 574 5.41 11.90 -21.76
N VAL A 575 6.58 11.36 -22.14
CA VAL A 575 7.86 12.07 -22.15
C VAL A 575 8.37 12.15 -23.59
N GLU A 576 8.35 13.35 -24.13
CA GLU A 576 8.84 13.69 -25.46
C GLU A 576 10.12 14.51 -25.34
N VAL A 577 11.11 14.28 -26.22
CA VAL A 577 12.35 15.07 -26.30
C VAL A 577 12.34 15.95 -27.56
N PHE A 578 12.87 17.16 -27.38
CA PHE A 578 12.89 18.23 -28.36
C PHE A 578 14.30 18.80 -28.44
N PRO A 579 14.82 19.15 -29.63
CA PRO A 579 15.95 20.08 -29.73
C PRO A 579 15.62 21.37 -28.96
N ALA A 580 16.58 21.94 -28.24
CA ALA A 580 16.32 23.10 -27.38
C ALA A 580 15.83 24.35 -28.14
N ALA A 581 16.15 24.43 -29.45
CA ALA A 581 15.70 25.48 -30.36
C ALA A 581 14.30 25.26 -30.98
N ALA A 582 13.67 24.09 -30.76
CA ALA A 582 12.31 23.81 -31.21
C ALA A 582 11.28 24.63 -30.41
N ALA A 583 10.16 24.98 -31.03
CA ALA A 583 9.03 25.61 -30.37
C ALA A 583 8.31 24.62 -29.43
N ASP A 584 7.56 25.10 -28.45
CA ASP A 584 6.88 24.22 -27.49
C ASP A 584 5.63 23.53 -28.10
N ASP A 585 5.17 23.98 -29.27
CA ASP A 585 4.11 23.40 -30.10
C ASP A 585 4.63 22.53 -31.28
N ASP A 586 5.95 22.39 -31.44
CA ASP A 586 6.53 21.37 -32.34
C ASP A 586 6.14 19.95 -31.89
N ARG A 587 6.43 18.96 -32.74
CA ARG A 587 6.23 17.55 -32.44
C ARG A 587 7.55 16.88 -32.09
N GLY A 588 7.80 16.70 -30.79
CA GLY A 588 8.99 16.00 -30.28
C GLY A 588 8.99 14.52 -30.62
N VAL A 589 10.09 13.84 -30.30
CA VAL A 589 10.20 12.38 -30.43
C VAL A 589 9.94 11.74 -29.07
N SER A 590 9.14 10.67 -29.03
CA SER A 590 8.94 9.88 -27.82
C SER A 590 10.26 9.35 -27.29
N VAL A 591 10.50 9.53 -25.98
CA VAL A 591 11.67 8.95 -25.30
C VAL A 591 11.34 7.55 -24.79
N PHE A 592 10.14 7.39 -24.22
CA PHE A 592 9.61 6.14 -23.69
C PHE A 592 8.12 6.04 -24.02
N SER A 593 7.61 4.81 -24.11
CA SER A 593 6.23 4.53 -24.50
C SER A 593 5.19 5.07 -23.51
N PRO A 594 3.99 5.47 -23.98
CA PRO A 594 2.94 6.11 -23.18
C PRO A 594 2.32 5.23 -22.08
N ASP A 595 2.63 3.93 -22.06
CA ASP A 595 2.00 2.93 -21.20
C ASP A 595 2.81 2.61 -19.91
N GLN A 596 3.84 3.38 -19.58
CA GLN A 596 4.39 3.38 -18.22
C GLN A 596 3.38 4.05 -17.27
N ALA A 597 2.60 3.23 -16.58
CA ALA A 597 1.81 3.66 -15.43
C ALA A 597 2.74 4.29 -14.37
N ALA A 598 2.47 5.53 -13.97
CA ALA A 598 3.17 6.16 -12.86
C ALA A 598 2.97 5.31 -11.59
N LYS A 599 4.03 5.12 -10.79
CA LYS A 599 4.00 4.20 -9.65
C LYS A 599 2.81 4.47 -8.71
N PRO A 600 2.08 3.43 -8.27
CA PRO A 600 0.77 3.57 -7.66
C PRO A 600 0.73 4.23 -6.29
N GLY A 601 -0.20 5.17 -6.14
CA GLY A 601 -0.77 5.61 -4.88
C GLY A 601 -1.98 6.51 -5.17
N GLY A 602 -3.09 6.38 -4.44
CA GLY A 602 -4.35 7.11 -4.70
C GLY A 602 -4.21 8.63 -4.47
N PHE A 603 -4.52 9.10 -3.26
CA PHE A 603 -3.92 10.34 -2.74
C PHE A 603 -2.50 10.04 -2.22
N GLY A 604 -1.67 9.41 -3.07
CA GLY A 604 -0.34 8.87 -2.74
C GLY A 604 0.69 9.97 -2.51
N ARG A 605 1.19 10.07 -1.28
CA ARG A 605 2.01 11.19 -0.79
C ARG A 605 3.53 11.05 -1.03
N SER A 606 3.92 10.19 -1.97
CA SER A 606 5.30 10.12 -2.49
C SER A 606 5.30 9.43 -3.86
N THR A 607 5.74 10.13 -4.91
CA THR A 607 5.79 9.62 -6.29
C THR A 607 7.02 10.12 -7.05
N THR A 608 8.19 10.18 -6.41
CA THR A 608 9.46 10.48 -7.10
C THR A 608 9.79 9.35 -8.08
N ASN A 609 9.65 9.63 -9.38
CA ASN A 609 10.05 8.71 -10.46
C ASN A 609 11.28 9.31 -11.16
N LEU A 610 12.39 8.57 -11.14
CA LEU A 610 13.60 8.89 -11.90
C LEU A 610 13.59 8.09 -13.21
N ILE A 611 13.79 8.79 -14.34
CA ILE A 611 13.80 8.19 -15.67
C ILE A 611 15.11 8.58 -16.36
N THR A 612 16.08 7.66 -16.41
CA THR A 612 17.37 7.84 -17.09
C THR A 612 17.22 7.79 -18.60
N TRP A 613 17.74 8.80 -19.30
CA TRP A 613 17.83 8.81 -20.75
C TRP A 613 19.30 8.68 -21.20
N SER A 614 19.57 7.82 -22.17
CA SER A 614 20.91 7.65 -22.74
C SER A 614 21.04 8.10 -24.21
N GLY A 615 20.15 9.00 -24.66
CA GLY A 615 20.04 9.36 -26.07
C GLY A 615 19.11 8.45 -26.88
N GLN A 616 18.75 7.26 -26.36
CA GLN A 616 17.86 6.30 -27.03
C GLN A 616 16.42 6.83 -27.18
N LEU A 617 15.80 6.63 -28.33
CA LEU A 617 14.44 7.05 -28.65
C LEU A 617 13.50 5.83 -28.77
N GLU A 618 12.18 6.02 -28.61
CA GLU A 618 11.18 4.92 -28.59
C GLU A 618 11.23 4.05 -29.86
N ASN A 619 11.54 4.65 -31.01
CA ASN A 619 11.69 3.97 -32.31
C ASN A 619 12.96 3.10 -32.43
N GLY A 620 13.81 3.07 -31.41
CA GLY A 620 15.09 2.34 -31.39
C GLY A 620 16.27 3.09 -32.04
N SER A 621 16.09 4.32 -32.52
CA SER A 621 17.21 5.18 -32.95
C SER A 621 17.80 5.97 -31.78
N TRP A 622 18.84 6.73 -32.05
CA TRP A 622 19.53 7.59 -31.08
C TRP A 622 19.32 9.05 -31.48
N ALA A 623 19.30 9.95 -30.50
CA ALA A 623 19.35 11.38 -30.74
C ALA A 623 20.78 11.80 -31.09
N ASP A 624 20.92 12.67 -32.09
CA ASP A 624 22.21 13.27 -32.48
C ASP A 624 22.79 14.15 -31.35
N GLU A 625 24.08 14.48 -31.44
CA GLU A 625 24.72 15.41 -30.49
C GLU A 625 24.10 16.82 -30.56
N GLY A 626 23.89 17.44 -29.40
CA GLY A 626 23.30 18.78 -29.33
C GLY A 626 22.54 19.09 -28.05
N LEU A 627 21.87 20.24 -28.06
CA LEU A 627 21.03 20.70 -26.94
C LEU A 627 19.58 20.24 -27.10
N TYR A 628 19.01 19.70 -26.03
CA TYR A 628 17.67 19.15 -25.92
C TYR A 628 16.91 19.69 -24.69
N LYS A 629 15.59 19.50 -24.69
CA LYS A 629 14.67 19.72 -23.55
C LYS A 629 13.62 18.60 -23.54
N PHE A 630 13.15 18.19 -22.36
CA PHE A 630 12.00 17.28 -22.26
C PHE A 630 10.70 18.05 -22.11
N LYS A 631 9.64 17.52 -22.70
CA LYS A 631 8.25 17.89 -22.44
C LYS A 631 7.59 16.70 -21.75
N VAL A 632 7.20 16.92 -20.50
CA VAL A 632 6.56 15.92 -19.64
C VAL A 632 5.09 16.27 -19.58
N CYS A 633 4.23 15.41 -20.11
CA CYS A 633 2.77 15.61 -20.08
C CYS A 633 2.11 14.44 -19.36
N ALA A 634 1.37 14.72 -18.30
CA ALA A 634 0.60 13.74 -17.52
C ALA A 634 -0.91 13.91 -17.80
N LEU A 635 -1.64 12.80 -17.92
CA LEU A 635 -3.12 12.85 -18.03
C LEU A 635 -3.75 13.31 -16.72
N ARG A 636 -4.84 14.08 -16.77
CA ARG A 636 -5.66 14.29 -15.56
C ARG A 636 -6.31 12.98 -15.11
N ALA A 637 -6.51 12.80 -13.80
CA ALA A 637 -6.78 11.51 -13.15
C ALA A 637 -7.87 10.64 -13.83
N TRP A 638 -8.89 11.27 -14.43
CA TRP A 638 -10.04 10.61 -15.07
C TRP A 638 -10.00 10.51 -16.60
N GLU A 639 -9.01 11.09 -17.27
CA GLU A 639 -8.93 11.10 -18.74
C GLU A 639 -8.33 9.80 -19.29
N ARG A 640 -8.96 9.19 -20.31
CA ARG A 640 -8.53 7.89 -20.87
C ARG A 640 -7.29 8.02 -21.76
N THR A 641 -6.39 7.03 -21.69
CA THR A 641 -5.12 6.99 -22.46
C THR A 641 -5.30 7.11 -23.97
N SER A 642 -6.36 6.50 -24.52
CA SER A 642 -6.69 6.52 -25.95
C SER A 642 -7.62 7.66 -26.40
N GLY A 643 -7.90 8.65 -25.52
CA GLY A 643 -8.82 9.74 -25.83
C GLY A 643 -8.16 10.88 -26.64
N PRO A 644 -8.62 11.22 -27.86
CA PRO A 644 -8.04 12.31 -28.67
C PRO A 644 -8.35 13.72 -28.12
N GLN A 645 -9.16 13.83 -27.06
CA GLN A 645 -9.40 15.06 -26.29
C GLN A 645 -9.05 14.89 -24.79
N ALA A 646 -8.22 13.89 -24.45
CA ALA A 646 -7.77 13.67 -23.08
C ALA A 646 -7.00 14.89 -22.57
N GLN A 647 -7.49 15.50 -21.47
CA GLN A 647 -6.82 16.65 -20.87
C GLN A 647 -5.49 16.21 -20.24
N LYS A 648 -4.43 16.93 -20.60
CA LYS A 648 -3.08 16.78 -20.06
C LYS A 648 -2.63 18.08 -19.40
N ASP A 649 -1.86 17.97 -18.33
CA ASP A 649 -1.03 19.05 -17.83
C ASP A 649 0.42 18.76 -18.19
N CYS A 650 1.18 19.78 -18.59
CA CYS A 650 2.52 19.61 -19.15
C CYS A 650 3.54 20.57 -18.53
N VAL A 651 4.76 20.07 -18.33
CA VAL A 651 5.94 20.83 -17.91
C VAL A 651 7.03 20.65 -18.96
N VAL A 652 7.67 21.75 -19.36
CA VAL A 652 8.88 21.74 -20.20
C VAL A 652 10.09 21.96 -19.29
N THR A 653 11.12 21.14 -19.42
CA THR A 653 12.32 21.22 -18.57
C THR A 653 13.26 22.34 -19.01
N ALA A 654 14.21 22.70 -18.15
CA ALA A 654 15.41 23.39 -18.59
C ALA A 654 16.14 22.58 -19.70
N PRO A 655 16.82 23.25 -20.64
CA PRO A 655 17.59 22.57 -21.67
C PRO A 655 18.89 21.96 -21.11
N PHE A 656 19.44 20.96 -21.80
CA PHE A 656 20.66 20.24 -21.49
C PHE A 656 21.30 19.71 -22.78
N GLY A 657 22.58 19.34 -22.76
CA GLY A 657 23.30 18.82 -23.93
C GLY A 657 23.57 17.32 -23.86
N ILE A 658 23.76 16.67 -25.00
CA ILE A 658 24.39 15.35 -25.10
C ILE A 658 25.51 15.36 -26.17
N GLU A 659 26.59 14.66 -25.85
CA GLU A 659 27.74 14.34 -26.71
C GLU A 659 28.09 12.86 -26.48
N TYR A 660 28.69 12.16 -27.46
CA TYR A 660 29.09 10.76 -27.32
C TYR A 660 30.62 10.58 -27.37
N ASP A 661 31.19 9.73 -26.50
CA ASP A 661 32.52 9.14 -26.77
C ASP A 661 32.41 8.06 -27.88
N GLY A 662 33.53 7.82 -28.58
CA GLY A 662 33.56 7.05 -29.85
C GLY A 662 34.83 6.23 -30.07
#